data_AF-A0A916NLG9-F1
#
_entry.id   AF-A0A916NLG9-F1
#
_cell.length_a   1.000
_cell.length_b   1.000
_cell.length_c   1.000
_cell.angle_alpha   90.00
_cell.angle_beta   90.00
_cell.angle_gamma   90.00
#
_symmetry.space_group_name_H-M   'P 1'
#
loop_
_entity.id
_entity.type
_entity.pdbx_description
1 polymer ?
#
loop_
_entity_poly.entity_id
_entity_poly.type
_entity_poly.pdbx_seq_one_letter_code
_entity_poly.pdbx_strand_id
1 'polypeptide(L)'
;MQKWQTFNQVETVWSGWMHRAKQAAGNALVKNRLVQTLVAKKWSILLLFMAFLLGRAMILDQLAPFAVAFFAVMYFLRRELLYWSGAFLAAGSLFSLDPKHTGYLVVEMLVFILIQKGVERFERSDISYAPVIVFASTFLVQLFSHLADAQMSWYTFMMTGVESMLSLILTHIFLQAIPVFTLSRKNYVLKNEEVICLIILLASVMTGTVGWLIGPVTLEHVLSRYLILLFALVGGAPLGASVGVITGLILSLANSSAIYQMSLLAFAGMLAGLLKEGNKMAVAIGMLLGTSILSIYLGNQSEVINSTWESVAAVLLFLLTPRGVIQTLAKYVPGTQENLKSQHDYAKRVRDVTAGRVEQFSEVFRQLSRSFKQITAEVQPMQREEEVGHFMNSVAEKSCASCWKRQQCWDDKFYQTYKFMTDMMTEVELREQMTKKDLLPEWRKACIKPDQVLGVMKQQYDLYKNDQHWKRQIIDSRQLVAEQLSGVSQVMEDLAKEIKREGQEMFMQEEQIRSALEELGLSIHSIDVISLDEGNVEIEIIHQYTKGFDECRKIIAPLLSEILGEHIAVKDEQALERKEGYSTVLFGSAKEYEVETGVAGAAKGGDLLSGDSFSTTELSNGKFAVALSDGMGNGERARAESSTALTILQQLLQSGMDEKLAIKSVNSILMLRSSDEIYATVDVALIDLYSAQTTFMKIGSTPSFIKRGSEVFPVTANNLPVGIVHDIDVDLVSVPLQHGDTLIMITDGIYDAPGHAVNKEMWMKRMIGEIDAETPQEFADVLLERVVRYHHGEIYDDMTVVVARVEKFQPEWATFRWPGLQKIDRPKTVS
;
A
#
# COMPACT_ATOMS: atom_id res chain seq x y z
N MET A 1 42.91 -44.78 -10.88
CA MET A 1 41.64 -44.19 -10.35
C MET A 1 41.49 -44.25 -8.81
N GLN A 2 42.35 -44.93 -8.05
CA GLN A 2 42.24 -44.98 -6.57
C GLN A 2 42.97 -43.85 -5.81
N LYS A 3 43.90 -43.13 -6.44
CA LYS A 3 44.66 -42.02 -5.80
C LYS A 3 43.96 -40.64 -5.86
N TRP A 4 42.93 -40.49 -6.69
CA TRP A 4 42.17 -39.23 -6.81
C TRP A 4 41.01 -39.13 -5.80
N GLN A 5 40.54 -40.26 -5.25
CA GLN A 5 39.49 -40.26 -4.21
C GLN A 5 40.03 -39.87 -2.83
N THR A 6 41.32 -40.12 -2.55
CA THR A 6 41.95 -39.76 -1.28
C THR A 6 42.24 -38.26 -1.13
N PHE A 7 42.38 -37.51 -2.23
CA PHE A 7 42.67 -36.06 -2.18
C PHE A 7 41.41 -35.24 -1.83
N ASN A 8 40.24 -35.60 -2.40
CA ASN A 8 38.96 -34.97 -2.07
C ASN A 8 38.49 -35.23 -0.62
N GLN A 9 38.91 -36.34 -0.01
CA GLN A 9 38.64 -36.60 1.40
C GLN A 9 39.47 -35.71 2.34
N VAL A 10 40.67 -35.28 1.94
CA VAL A 10 41.51 -34.39 2.78
C VAL A 10 41.02 -32.95 2.70
N GLU A 11 40.58 -32.47 1.53
CA GLU A 11 40.03 -31.12 1.35
C GLU A 11 38.69 -30.92 2.08
N THR A 12 37.84 -31.95 2.13
CA THR A 12 36.57 -31.92 2.87
C THR A 12 36.77 -31.94 4.39
N VAL A 13 37.81 -32.62 4.88
CA VAL A 13 38.18 -32.60 6.30
C VAL A 13 38.82 -31.27 6.71
N TRP A 14 39.67 -30.67 5.86
CA TRP A 14 40.28 -29.36 6.12
C TRP A 14 39.27 -28.22 6.08
N SER A 15 38.38 -28.20 5.09
CA SER A 15 37.29 -27.21 5.02
C SER A 15 36.33 -27.35 6.20
N GLY A 16 36.01 -28.59 6.61
CA GLY A 16 35.21 -28.86 7.82
C GLY A 16 35.89 -28.41 9.12
N TRP A 17 37.22 -28.59 9.24
CA TRP A 17 37.98 -28.12 10.40
C TRP A 17 38.08 -26.60 10.44
N MET A 18 38.27 -25.94 9.29
CA MET A 18 38.29 -24.49 9.17
C MET A 18 36.91 -23.86 9.47
N HIS A 19 35.82 -24.51 9.05
CA HIS A 19 34.46 -24.11 9.40
C HIS A 19 34.18 -24.27 10.90
N ARG A 20 34.64 -25.38 11.51
CA ARG A 20 34.54 -25.59 12.97
C ARG A 20 35.41 -24.63 13.76
N ALA A 21 36.60 -24.27 13.27
CA ALA A 21 37.45 -23.26 13.88
C ALA A 21 36.84 -21.85 13.78
N LYS A 22 36.21 -21.50 12.64
CA LYS A 22 35.43 -20.25 12.48
C LYS A 22 34.20 -20.21 13.39
N GLN A 23 33.48 -21.32 13.52
CA GLN A 23 32.36 -21.45 14.44
C GLN A 23 32.80 -21.43 15.91
N ALA A 24 33.95 -22.03 16.24
CA ALA A 24 34.51 -22.03 17.59
C ALA A 24 35.05 -20.64 17.98
N ALA A 25 35.71 -19.93 17.05
CA ALA A 25 36.14 -18.55 17.23
C ALA A 25 34.93 -17.59 17.32
N GLY A 26 33.91 -17.79 16.49
CA GLY A 26 32.64 -17.05 16.56
C GLY A 26 31.91 -17.28 17.88
N ASN A 27 31.83 -18.52 18.36
CA ASN A 27 31.19 -18.87 19.63
C ASN A 27 32.02 -18.44 20.85
N ALA A 28 33.35 -18.40 20.75
CA ALA A 28 34.21 -17.85 21.80
C ALA A 28 34.09 -16.32 21.92
N LEU A 29 33.94 -15.61 20.79
CA LEU A 29 33.64 -14.18 20.74
C LEU A 29 32.23 -13.85 21.27
N VAL A 30 31.24 -14.71 20.99
CA VAL A 30 29.85 -14.56 21.48
C VAL A 30 29.72 -14.84 22.98
N LYS A 31 30.59 -15.66 23.59
CA LYS A 31 30.57 -15.96 25.03
C LYS A 31 31.28 -14.92 25.91
N ASN A 32 32.11 -14.04 25.34
CA ASN A 32 32.80 -13.04 26.15
C ASN A 32 31.85 -11.88 26.49
N ARG A 33 31.28 -11.92 27.71
CA ARG A 33 30.47 -10.83 28.28
C ARG A 33 31.15 -9.46 28.17
N LEU A 34 32.49 -9.39 28.19
CA LEU A 34 33.27 -8.17 27.97
C LEU A 34 33.13 -7.60 26.55
N VAL A 35 33.07 -8.46 25.53
CA VAL A 35 32.88 -8.04 24.14
C VAL A 35 31.44 -7.59 23.91
N GLN A 36 30.46 -8.26 24.52
CA GLN A 36 29.05 -7.84 24.47
C GLN A 36 28.82 -6.50 25.21
N THR A 37 29.47 -6.26 26.35
CA THR A 37 29.40 -4.96 27.03
C THR A 37 30.15 -3.86 26.26
N LEU A 38 31.27 -4.17 25.61
CA LEU A 38 32.00 -3.24 24.73
C LEU A 38 31.18 -2.85 23.47
N VAL A 39 30.48 -3.81 22.86
CA VAL A 39 29.63 -3.57 21.69
C VAL A 39 28.37 -2.78 22.06
N ALA A 40 27.74 -3.09 23.21
CA ALA A 40 26.57 -2.35 23.71
C ALA A 40 26.91 -0.91 24.17
N LYS A 41 28.14 -0.66 24.65
CA LYS A 41 28.62 0.66 25.09
C LYS A 41 29.53 1.37 24.08
N LYS A 42 29.64 0.89 22.84
CA LYS A 42 30.58 1.41 21.82
C LYS A 42 30.44 2.93 21.63
N TRP A 43 29.21 3.44 21.57
CA TRP A 43 28.93 4.87 21.40
C TRP A 43 29.25 5.68 22.66
N SER A 44 29.05 5.12 23.86
CA SER A 44 29.43 5.77 25.13
C SER A 44 30.94 5.92 25.25
N ILE A 45 31.71 4.91 24.82
CA ILE A 45 33.18 4.98 24.81
C ILE A 45 33.67 6.03 23.81
N LEU A 46 33.05 6.10 22.62
CA LEU A 46 33.36 7.10 21.62
C LEU A 46 33.10 8.52 22.14
N LEU A 47 31.97 8.75 22.81
CA LEU A 47 31.64 10.06 23.43
C LEU A 47 32.65 10.47 24.51
N LEU A 48 33.12 9.53 25.35
CA LEU A 48 34.15 9.82 26.35
C LEU A 48 35.52 10.11 25.72
N PHE A 49 35.85 9.44 24.62
CA PHE A 49 37.07 9.73 23.86
C PHE A 49 37.02 11.12 23.20
N MET A 50 35.88 11.49 22.63
CA MET A 50 35.66 12.86 22.11
C MET A 50 35.75 13.90 23.23
N ALA A 51 35.23 13.60 24.41
CA ALA A 51 35.33 14.46 25.59
C ALA A 51 36.81 14.74 25.95
N PHE A 52 37.67 13.73 25.92
CA PHE A 52 39.10 13.93 26.18
C PHE A 52 39.78 14.84 25.15
N LEU A 53 39.52 14.62 23.86
CA LEU A 53 40.13 15.42 22.80
C LEU A 53 39.61 16.87 22.79
N LEU A 54 38.31 17.08 22.99
CA LEU A 54 37.71 18.42 23.07
C LEU A 54 38.20 19.18 24.30
N GLY A 55 38.56 18.49 25.39
CA GLY A 55 39.21 19.10 26.56
C GLY A 55 40.63 19.59 26.29
N ARG A 56 41.33 19.02 25.30
CA ARG A 56 42.67 19.44 24.87
C ARG A 56 42.64 20.51 23.77
N ALA A 57 41.53 20.63 23.04
CA ALA A 57 41.40 21.54 21.92
C ALA A 57 41.42 23.01 22.38
N MET A 58 42.38 23.79 21.85
CA MET A 58 42.53 25.21 22.11
C MET A 58 42.60 26.00 20.79
N ILE A 59 42.10 27.24 20.82
CA ILE A 59 42.18 28.21 19.72
C ILE A 59 43.20 29.28 20.14
N LEU A 60 44.15 29.60 19.25
CA LEU A 60 45.23 30.58 19.48
C LEU A 60 46.03 30.36 20.79
N ASP A 61 46.14 29.10 21.24
CA ASP A 61 46.79 28.70 22.50
C ASP A 61 46.25 29.38 23.78
N GLN A 62 45.10 30.06 23.70
CA GLN A 62 44.53 30.84 24.82
C GLN A 62 43.06 30.52 25.11
N LEU A 63 42.28 30.17 24.08
CA LEU A 63 40.82 30.00 24.21
C LEU A 63 40.44 28.52 24.16
N ALA A 64 39.61 28.04 25.09
CA ALA A 64 39.15 26.65 25.19
C ALA A 64 37.61 26.49 25.17
N PRO A 65 36.90 27.03 24.15
CA PRO A 65 35.43 27.09 24.14
C PRO A 65 34.73 25.73 23.91
N PHE A 66 35.46 24.71 23.47
CA PHE A 66 34.90 23.40 23.10
C PHE A 66 34.44 22.58 24.30
N ALA A 67 35.15 22.68 25.42
CA ALA A 67 34.96 21.78 26.55
C ALA A 67 33.64 22.02 27.29
N VAL A 68 33.34 23.29 27.59
CA VAL A 68 32.10 23.69 28.26
C VAL A 68 30.88 23.45 27.37
N ALA A 69 31.00 23.76 26.07
CA ALA A 69 29.95 23.49 25.08
C ALA A 69 29.57 22.01 25.02
N PHE A 70 30.57 21.10 24.97
CA PHE A 70 30.31 19.65 24.96
C PHE A 70 29.71 19.16 26.28
N PHE A 71 30.20 19.66 27.41
CA PHE A 71 29.69 19.31 28.74
C PHE A 71 28.21 19.69 28.91
N ALA A 72 27.83 20.89 28.45
CA ALA A 72 26.46 21.37 28.48
C ALA A 72 25.51 20.48 27.67
N VAL A 73 25.91 20.05 26.48
CA VAL A 73 25.07 19.15 25.66
C VAL A 73 24.93 17.76 26.30
N MET A 74 26.01 17.24 26.90
CA MET A 74 25.97 15.96 27.62
C MET A 74 25.05 16.00 28.85
N TYR A 75 24.92 17.15 29.52
CA TYR A 75 23.98 17.35 30.62
C TYR A 75 22.52 17.10 30.21
N PHE A 76 22.11 17.54 29.02
CA PHE A 76 20.74 17.35 28.54
C PHE A 76 20.51 15.98 27.91
N LEU A 77 21.47 15.45 27.14
CA LEU A 77 21.27 14.21 26.38
C LEU A 77 21.57 12.93 27.18
N ARG A 78 22.58 12.93 28.06
CA ARG A 78 23.08 11.71 28.75
C ARG A 78 23.58 12.02 30.16
N ARG A 79 22.67 12.38 31.07
CA ARG A 79 22.97 12.66 32.51
C ARG A 79 23.78 11.55 33.19
N GLU A 80 23.58 10.30 32.81
CA GLU A 80 24.31 9.11 33.33
C GLU A 80 25.82 9.13 33.06
N LEU A 81 26.26 9.78 31.97
CA LEU A 81 27.66 9.87 31.56
C LEU A 81 28.30 11.20 31.95
N LEU A 82 27.54 12.13 32.55
CA LEU A 82 27.98 13.50 32.82
C LEU A 82 29.27 13.54 33.66
N TYR A 83 29.30 12.83 34.79
CA TYR A 83 30.47 12.78 35.68
C TYR A 83 31.73 12.27 34.96
N TRP A 84 31.58 11.21 34.15
CA TRP A 84 32.68 10.67 33.36
C TRP A 84 33.11 11.63 32.24
N SER A 85 32.17 12.26 31.54
CA SER A 85 32.50 13.24 30.50
C SER A 85 33.25 14.46 31.06
N GLY A 86 32.83 14.99 32.22
CA GLY A 86 33.54 16.08 32.90
C GLY A 86 34.94 15.68 33.35
N ALA A 87 35.12 14.47 33.87
CA ALA A 87 36.43 13.95 34.25
C ALA A 87 37.37 13.79 33.04
N PHE A 88 36.86 13.29 31.91
CA PHE A 88 37.64 13.14 30.67
C PHE A 88 37.99 14.49 30.03
N LEU A 89 37.11 15.49 30.09
CA LEU A 89 37.40 16.86 29.64
C LEU A 89 38.51 17.50 30.48
N ALA A 90 38.41 17.40 31.81
CA ALA A 90 39.44 17.91 32.72
C ALA A 90 40.77 17.18 32.55
N ALA A 91 40.73 15.85 32.33
CA ALA A 91 41.93 15.08 32.00
C ALA A 91 42.54 15.55 30.67
N GLY A 92 41.73 15.79 29.63
CA GLY A 92 42.18 16.33 28.34
C GLY A 92 42.91 17.67 28.49
N SER A 93 42.33 18.58 29.27
CA SER A 93 42.92 19.89 29.58
C SER A 93 44.24 19.78 30.36
N LEU A 94 44.38 18.81 31.28
CA LEU A 94 45.64 18.54 32.00
C LEU A 94 46.78 18.12 31.06
N PHE A 95 46.45 17.41 29.99
CA PHE A 95 47.41 17.00 28.95
C PHE A 95 47.55 18.03 27.81
N SER A 96 46.98 19.23 27.95
CA SER A 96 47.17 20.33 27.01
C SER A 96 48.52 21.05 27.24
N LEU A 97 48.88 21.96 26.34
CA LEU A 97 50.17 22.67 26.36
C LEU A 97 50.29 23.65 27.54
N ASP A 98 49.18 24.14 28.09
CA ASP A 98 49.15 24.95 29.32
C ASP A 98 48.17 24.39 30.37
N PRO A 99 48.67 23.61 31.36
CA PRO A 99 47.83 22.99 32.38
C PRO A 99 47.07 23.96 33.29
N LYS A 100 47.45 25.25 33.33
CA LYS A 100 46.81 26.26 34.20
C LYS A 100 45.34 26.48 33.84
N HIS A 101 44.97 26.26 32.58
CA HIS A 101 43.60 26.41 32.10
C HIS A 101 42.62 25.36 32.68
N THR A 102 43.12 24.26 33.23
CA THR A 102 42.29 23.20 33.80
C THR A 102 41.47 23.69 35.00
N GLY A 103 42.04 24.57 35.83
CA GLY A 103 41.34 25.13 36.99
C GLY A 103 40.11 25.93 36.58
N TYR A 104 40.26 26.79 35.57
CA TYR A 104 39.17 27.62 35.06
C TYR A 104 38.06 26.77 34.43
N LEU A 105 38.41 25.77 33.61
CA LEU A 105 37.46 24.86 32.97
C LEU A 105 36.61 24.07 33.98
N VAL A 106 37.20 23.60 35.09
CA VAL A 106 36.44 22.91 36.15
C VAL A 106 35.48 23.89 36.85
N VAL A 107 35.90 25.13 37.10
CA VAL A 107 35.05 26.18 37.69
C VAL A 107 33.91 26.54 36.73
N GLU A 108 34.17 26.67 35.42
CA GLU A 108 33.15 26.91 34.39
C GLU A 108 32.07 25.82 34.38
N MET A 109 32.47 24.54 34.44
CA MET A 109 31.52 23.43 34.53
C MET A 109 30.67 23.46 35.81
N LEU A 110 31.27 23.82 36.94
CA LEU A 110 30.54 23.96 38.21
C LEU A 110 29.55 25.13 38.18
N VAL A 111 29.98 26.28 37.65
CA VAL A 111 29.12 27.47 37.49
C VAL A 111 27.98 27.17 36.51
N PHE A 112 28.26 26.47 35.41
CA PHE A 112 27.22 25.99 34.49
C PHE A 112 26.17 25.14 35.22
N ILE A 113 26.57 24.16 36.03
CA ILE A 113 25.63 23.32 36.81
C ILE A 113 24.82 24.16 37.79
N LEU A 114 25.43 25.15 38.46
CA LEU A 114 24.75 26.02 39.41
C LEU A 114 23.68 26.89 38.72
N ILE A 115 24.03 27.54 37.61
CA ILE A 115 23.09 28.34 36.82
C ILE A 115 21.96 27.46 36.29
N GLN A 116 22.28 26.28 35.74
CA GLN A 116 21.30 25.34 35.21
C GLN A 116 20.31 24.86 36.29
N LYS A 117 20.80 24.49 37.48
CA LYS A 117 19.93 24.12 38.62
C LYS A 117 19.08 25.29 39.11
N GLY A 118 19.57 26.52 39.01
CA GLY A 118 18.82 27.73 39.29
C GLY A 118 17.67 27.94 38.30
N VAL A 119 17.94 27.78 37.00
CA VAL A 119 16.93 27.89 35.94
C VAL A 119 15.86 26.79 36.08
N GLU A 120 16.26 25.55 36.34
CA GLU A 120 15.35 24.42 36.62
C GLU A 120 14.41 24.67 37.82
N ARG A 121 14.81 25.55 38.76
CA ARG A 121 14.02 25.90 39.94
C ARG A 121 12.93 26.94 39.65
N PHE A 122 13.15 27.81 38.66
CA PHE A 122 12.25 28.94 38.36
C PHE A 122 11.28 28.65 37.19
N GLU A 123 11.63 27.82 36.20
CA GLU A 123 10.71 27.38 35.12
C GLU A 123 11.21 26.10 34.40
N ARG A 124 10.37 25.45 33.55
CA ARG A 124 10.77 24.24 32.80
C ARG A 124 11.94 24.58 31.89
N SER A 125 13.13 24.06 32.20
CA SER A 125 14.33 24.26 31.40
C SER A 125 14.24 23.47 30.09
N ASP A 126 13.90 24.15 28.99
CA ASP A 126 14.03 23.58 27.66
C ASP A 126 15.49 23.57 27.19
N ILE A 127 15.86 22.55 26.43
CA ILE A 127 17.22 22.37 25.87
C ILE A 127 17.69 23.57 25.02
N SER A 128 16.75 24.38 24.54
CA SER A 128 17.00 25.60 23.75
C SER A 128 17.77 26.68 24.52
N TYR A 129 17.71 26.71 25.85
CA TYR A 129 18.41 27.72 26.67
C TYR A 129 19.87 27.37 26.96
N ALA A 130 20.31 26.15 26.64
CA ALA A 130 21.66 25.68 26.95
C ALA A 130 22.79 26.59 26.40
N PRO A 131 22.74 27.09 25.15
CA PRO A 131 23.79 27.98 24.62
C PRO A 131 23.93 29.29 25.39
N VAL A 132 22.82 29.85 25.87
CA VAL A 132 22.79 31.11 26.63
C VAL A 132 23.39 30.90 28.02
N ILE A 133 23.12 29.75 28.63
CA ILE A 133 23.67 29.40 29.95
C ILE A 133 25.17 29.14 29.85
N VAL A 134 25.64 28.48 28.78
CA VAL A 134 27.07 28.32 28.51
C VAL A 134 27.74 29.68 28.37
N PHE A 135 27.19 30.57 27.54
CA PHE A 135 27.70 31.93 27.37
C PHE A 135 27.82 32.67 28.70
N ALA A 136 26.77 32.64 29.53
CA ALA A 136 26.79 33.31 30.83
C ALA A 136 27.84 32.69 31.76
N SER A 137 27.98 31.36 31.77
CA SER A 137 28.94 30.67 32.63
C SER A 137 30.39 30.96 32.24
N THR A 138 30.73 30.91 30.95
CA THR A 138 32.08 31.21 30.46
C THR A 138 32.42 32.68 30.69
N PHE A 139 31.49 33.59 30.36
CA PHE A 139 31.71 35.03 30.51
C PHE A 139 31.95 35.42 31.97
N LEU A 140 31.14 34.90 32.90
CA LEU A 140 31.26 35.22 34.33
C LEU A 140 32.57 34.69 34.94
N VAL A 141 32.94 33.44 34.63
CA VAL A 141 34.16 32.85 35.21
C VAL A 141 35.41 33.52 34.67
N GLN A 142 35.47 33.78 33.37
CA GLN A 142 36.61 34.43 32.75
C GLN A 142 36.72 35.90 33.15
N LEU A 143 35.62 36.64 33.19
CA LEU A 143 35.63 38.03 33.68
C LEU A 143 36.11 38.09 35.14
N PHE A 144 35.64 37.17 35.98
CA PHE A 144 36.07 37.09 37.37
C PHE A 144 37.57 36.76 37.51
N SER A 145 38.09 35.82 36.70
CA SER A 145 39.52 35.48 36.72
C SER A 145 40.42 36.67 36.36
N HIS A 146 40.08 37.41 35.30
CA HIS A 146 40.84 38.59 34.88
C HIS A 146 40.72 39.77 35.85
N LEU A 147 39.57 39.90 36.54
CA LEU A 147 39.40 40.86 37.65
C LEU A 147 40.28 40.49 38.86
N ALA A 148 40.38 39.20 39.19
CA ALA A 148 41.15 38.72 40.32
C ALA A 148 42.67 38.88 40.13
N ASP A 149 43.16 38.69 38.90
CA ASP A 149 44.59 38.89 38.56
C ASP A 149 44.98 40.37 38.36
N ALA A 150 44.03 41.31 38.47
CA ALA A 150 44.22 42.75 38.28
C ALA A 150 44.83 43.16 36.91
N GLN A 151 44.75 42.30 35.90
CA GLN A 151 45.27 42.51 34.53
C GLN A 151 44.13 42.81 33.55
N MET A 152 43.32 43.83 33.85
CA MET A 152 42.22 44.22 32.97
C MET A 152 42.72 45.11 31.84
N SER A 153 42.87 44.54 30.66
CA SER A 153 43.16 45.25 29.42
C SER A 153 41.96 45.18 28.48
N TRP A 154 41.85 46.13 27.54
CA TRP A 154 40.82 46.06 26.50
C TRP A 154 40.91 44.74 25.70
N TYR A 155 42.12 44.24 25.50
CA TYR A 155 42.38 42.97 24.81
C TYR A 155 41.81 41.77 25.58
N THR A 156 42.04 41.66 26.89
CA THR A 156 41.53 40.54 27.70
C THR A 156 40.01 40.53 27.79
N PHE A 157 39.38 41.70 27.85
CA PHE A 157 37.92 41.83 27.78
C PHE A 157 37.36 41.38 26.42
N MET A 158 37.98 41.81 25.32
CA MET A 158 37.56 41.40 23.97
C MET A 158 37.70 39.89 23.77
N MET A 159 38.81 39.29 24.20
CA MET A 159 39.06 37.85 24.08
C MET A 159 38.07 37.01 24.91
N THR A 160 37.74 37.46 26.13
CA THR A 160 36.69 36.85 26.97
C THR A 160 35.32 36.86 26.26
N GLY A 161 34.99 37.96 25.57
CA GLY A 161 33.78 38.07 24.76
C GLY A 161 33.77 37.11 23.57
N VAL A 162 34.90 36.99 22.86
CA VAL A 162 35.07 36.06 21.74
C VAL A 162 34.92 34.61 22.19
N GLU A 163 35.54 34.22 23.30
CA GLU A 163 35.45 32.85 23.82
C GLU A 163 34.03 32.46 24.23
N SER A 164 33.34 33.38 24.91
CA SER A 164 31.95 33.17 25.34
C SER A 164 31.01 33.05 24.14
N MET A 165 31.19 33.91 23.13
CA MET A 165 30.42 33.84 21.88
C MET A 165 30.69 32.56 21.10
N LEU A 166 31.95 32.12 21.02
CA LEU A 166 32.33 30.88 20.34
C LEU A 166 31.75 29.66 21.07
N SER A 167 31.77 29.67 22.40
CA SER A 167 31.14 28.63 23.23
C SER A 167 29.62 28.55 23.03
N LEU A 168 28.95 29.70 22.85
CA LEU A 168 27.51 29.75 22.51
C LEU A 168 27.25 29.07 21.16
N ILE A 169 27.97 29.47 20.10
CA ILE A 169 27.79 28.93 18.75
C ILE A 169 28.08 27.43 18.72
N LEU A 170 29.18 26.99 19.34
CA LEU A 170 29.54 25.57 19.42
C LEU A 170 28.51 24.75 20.18
N THR A 171 27.92 25.30 21.25
CA THR A 171 26.86 24.60 21.98
C THR A 171 25.66 24.34 21.08
N HIS A 172 25.27 25.31 20.24
CA HIS A 172 24.18 25.13 19.28
C HIS A 172 24.50 24.06 18.22
N ILE A 173 25.73 24.05 17.71
CA ILE A 173 26.21 23.04 16.74
C ILE A 173 26.23 21.64 17.37
N PHE A 174 26.73 21.51 18.59
CA PHE A 174 26.82 20.24 19.29
C PHE A 174 25.44 19.69 19.69
N LEU A 175 24.46 20.56 19.96
CA LEU A 175 23.07 20.15 20.18
C LEU A 175 22.47 19.44 18.95
N GLN A 176 22.87 19.81 17.73
CA GLN A 176 22.40 19.16 16.50
C GLN A 176 23.25 17.92 16.14
N ALA A 177 24.56 17.92 16.44
CA ALA A 177 25.47 16.85 16.05
C ALA A 177 25.51 15.63 17.00
N ILE A 178 25.48 15.84 18.32
CA ILE A 178 25.60 14.76 19.31
C ILE A 178 24.39 13.79 19.34
N PRO A 179 23.14 14.23 19.07
CA PRO A 179 22.00 13.34 18.91
C PRO A 179 22.21 12.19 17.93
N VAL A 180 22.99 12.41 16.86
CA VAL A 180 23.34 11.38 15.85
C VAL A 180 24.02 10.16 16.49
N PHE A 181 24.81 10.38 17.54
CA PHE A 181 25.54 9.33 18.27
C PHE A 181 24.75 8.72 19.43
N THR A 182 23.72 9.43 19.92
CA THR A 182 23.02 9.08 21.17
C THR A 182 21.60 8.56 20.96
N LEU A 183 20.88 9.06 19.95
CA LEU A 183 19.55 8.64 19.53
C LEU A 183 19.67 7.61 18.41
N SER A 184 19.88 6.34 18.78
CA SER A 184 19.89 5.23 17.83
C SER A 184 18.48 4.91 17.31
N ARG A 185 17.85 5.83 16.58
CA ARG A 185 16.71 5.49 15.72
C ARG A 185 17.27 4.83 14.47
N LYS A 186 16.89 3.57 14.22
CA LYS A 186 17.44 2.72 13.15
C LYS A 186 17.41 3.33 11.73
N ASN A 187 16.59 4.36 11.50
CA ASN A 187 16.35 4.98 10.18
C ASN A 187 16.27 6.54 10.25
N TYR A 188 17.13 7.21 11.02
CA TYR A 188 17.20 8.68 11.01
C TYR A 188 18.01 9.18 9.81
N VAL A 189 17.40 9.99 8.94
CA VAL A 189 18.08 10.64 7.81
C VAL A 189 18.56 12.00 8.25
N LEU A 190 19.84 12.30 8.01
CA LEU A 190 20.40 13.60 8.37
C LEU A 190 19.99 14.66 7.36
N LYS A 191 19.60 15.83 7.86
CA LYS A 191 19.47 17.02 7.00
C LYS A 191 20.86 17.52 6.59
N ASN A 192 20.94 18.26 5.49
CA ASN A 192 22.21 18.89 5.05
C ASN A 192 22.85 19.73 6.17
N GLU A 193 22.04 20.44 6.96
CA GLU A 193 22.49 21.22 8.13
C GLU A 193 23.11 20.35 9.22
N GLU A 194 22.49 19.21 9.54
CA GLU A 194 23.01 18.28 10.56
C GLU A 194 24.32 17.62 10.11
N VAL A 195 24.47 17.36 8.80
CA VAL A 195 25.74 16.89 8.22
C VAL A 195 26.84 17.93 8.40
N ILE A 196 26.56 19.21 8.15
CA ILE A 196 27.51 20.30 8.38
C ILE A 196 27.89 20.39 9.87
N CYS A 197 26.92 20.32 10.78
CA CYS A 197 27.18 20.33 12.22
C CYS A 197 28.01 19.13 12.67
N LEU A 198 27.77 17.95 12.09
CA LEU A 198 28.58 16.74 12.33
C LEU A 198 30.04 16.94 11.87
N ILE A 199 30.25 17.55 10.70
CA ILE A 199 31.59 17.86 10.18
C ILE A 199 32.32 18.84 11.10
N ILE A 200 31.64 19.89 11.57
CA ILE A 200 32.21 20.87 12.52
C ILE A 200 32.60 20.19 13.83
N LEU A 201 31.76 19.30 14.36
CA LEU A 201 32.08 18.52 15.57
C LEU A 201 33.33 17.65 15.34
N LEU A 202 33.40 16.90 14.24
CA LEU A 202 34.56 16.05 13.95
C LEU A 202 35.84 16.87 13.78
N ALA A 203 35.78 18.00 13.07
CA ALA A 203 36.90 18.93 12.93
C ALA A 203 37.35 19.51 14.28
N SER A 204 36.41 19.82 15.19
CA SER A 204 36.69 20.29 16.55
C SER A 204 37.29 19.21 17.45
N VAL A 205 36.93 17.94 17.25
CA VAL A 205 37.57 16.82 17.95
C VAL A 205 39.02 16.66 17.47
N MET A 206 39.28 16.95 16.19
CA MET A 206 40.60 16.77 15.58
C MET A 206 41.60 17.86 16.01
N THR A 207 41.17 19.08 16.31
CA THR A 207 42.05 20.09 16.94
C THR A 207 42.57 19.65 18.31
N GLY A 208 41.89 18.73 18.99
CA GLY A 208 42.41 18.09 20.20
C GLY A 208 43.68 17.25 19.99
N THR A 209 43.99 16.87 18.75
CA THR A 209 45.21 16.12 18.40
C THR A 209 46.40 17.02 18.08
N VAL A 210 46.22 18.35 18.16
CA VAL A 210 47.28 19.31 17.87
C VAL A 210 48.46 19.12 18.80
N GLY A 211 49.66 19.12 18.22
CA GLY A 211 50.93 18.89 18.93
C GLY A 211 51.36 17.42 19.05
N TRP A 212 50.63 16.47 18.46
CA TRP A 212 51.10 15.08 18.35
C TRP A 212 51.92 14.88 17.06
N LEU A 213 53.22 14.65 17.25
CA LEU A 213 54.21 14.48 16.19
C LEU A 213 54.65 13.00 16.11
N ILE A 214 54.49 12.39 14.94
CA ILE A 214 55.04 11.05 14.65
C ILE A 214 56.05 11.21 13.50
N GLY A 215 57.32 11.44 13.85
CA GLY A 215 58.35 11.78 12.85
C GLY A 215 58.09 13.15 12.20
N PRO A 216 58.18 13.29 10.86
CA PRO A 216 57.91 14.55 10.16
C PRO A 216 56.42 14.83 9.91
N VAL A 217 55.52 13.95 10.37
CA VAL A 217 54.08 13.98 10.07
C VAL A 217 53.28 14.40 11.31
N THR A 218 52.42 15.40 11.18
CA THR A 218 51.48 15.79 12.23
C THR A 218 50.19 14.97 12.13
N LEU A 219 49.67 14.53 13.28
CA LEU A 219 48.48 13.66 13.27
C LEU A 219 47.22 14.42 12.81
N GLU A 220 47.10 15.70 13.15
CA GLU A 220 45.96 16.55 12.79
C GLU A 220 45.78 16.67 11.26
N HIS A 221 46.89 16.83 10.52
CA HIS A 221 46.88 16.99 9.08
C HIS A 221 46.63 15.66 8.35
N VAL A 222 47.00 14.52 8.97
CA VAL A 222 46.63 13.19 8.45
C VAL A 222 45.15 12.92 8.64
N LEU A 223 44.61 13.17 9.84
CA LEU A 223 43.20 12.93 10.14
C LEU A 223 42.28 13.82 9.31
N SER A 224 42.64 15.10 9.08
CA SER A 224 41.83 16.04 8.27
C SER A 224 41.72 15.59 6.82
N ARG A 225 42.85 15.19 6.22
CA ARG A 225 42.87 14.62 4.88
C ARG A 225 42.11 13.28 4.79
N TYR A 226 42.19 12.45 5.83
CA TYR A 226 41.41 11.20 5.92
C TYR A 226 39.90 11.45 5.99
N LEU A 227 39.46 12.44 6.78
CA LEU A 227 38.05 12.83 6.89
C LEU A 227 37.52 13.33 5.53
N ILE A 228 38.29 14.16 4.84
CA ILE A 228 37.95 14.68 3.50
C ILE A 228 37.78 13.53 2.50
N LEU A 229 38.70 12.56 2.49
CA LEU A 229 38.61 11.39 1.60
C LEU A 229 37.32 10.57 1.82
N LEU A 230 36.89 10.39 3.08
CA LEU A 230 35.65 9.68 3.39
C LEU A 230 34.42 10.40 2.84
N PHE A 231 34.30 11.71 3.09
CA PHE A 231 33.15 12.49 2.63
C PHE A 231 33.19 12.81 1.14
N ALA A 232 34.37 12.91 0.52
CA ALA A 232 34.53 13.05 -0.92
C ALA A 232 34.05 11.80 -1.67
N LEU A 233 34.38 10.60 -1.17
CA LEU A 233 33.91 9.35 -1.75
C LEU A 233 32.38 9.17 -1.59
N VAL A 234 31.82 9.54 -0.44
CA VAL A 234 30.38 9.38 -0.18
C VAL A 234 29.56 10.46 -0.88
N GLY A 235 29.99 11.72 -0.76
CA GLY A 235 29.22 12.91 -1.12
C GLY A 235 29.66 13.64 -2.39
N GLY A 236 30.73 13.20 -3.04
CA GLY A 236 31.27 13.84 -4.24
C GLY A 236 31.96 15.18 -3.96
N ALA A 237 32.19 15.96 -5.03
CA ALA A 237 32.95 17.20 -4.99
C ALA A 237 32.41 18.27 -4.01
N PRO A 238 31.09 18.55 -3.93
CA PRO A 238 30.56 19.59 -3.04
C PRO A 238 30.80 19.29 -1.56
N LEU A 239 30.59 18.04 -1.14
CA LEU A 239 30.82 17.61 0.24
C LEU A 239 32.32 17.53 0.56
N GLY A 240 33.13 17.03 -0.38
CA GLY A 240 34.59 17.02 -0.23
C GLY A 240 35.18 18.43 -0.04
N ALA A 241 34.74 19.40 -0.86
CA ALA A 241 35.14 20.80 -0.74
C ALA A 241 34.66 21.44 0.58
N SER A 242 33.39 21.22 0.95
CA SER A 242 32.81 21.78 2.19
C SER A 242 33.53 21.28 3.44
N VAL A 243 33.84 19.98 3.51
CA VAL A 243 34.64 19.41 4.60
C VAL A 243 36.05 20.02 4.62
N GLY A 244 36.67 20.21 3.46
CA GLY A 244 37.98 20.87 3.35
C GLY A 244 37.98 22.31 3.86
N VAL A 245 36.95 23.10 3.50
CA VAL A 245 36.77 24.47 3.99
C VAL A 245 36.58 24.50 5.51
N ILE A 246 35.67 23.68 6.04
CA ILE A 246 35.36 23.66 7.48
C ILE A 246 36.56 23.21 8.31
N THR A 247 37.19 22.10 7.92
CA THR A 247 38.38 21.57 8.63
C THR A 247 39.55 22.53 8.56
N GLY A 248 39.79 23.14 7.39
CA GLY A 248 40.84 24.14 7.22
C GLY A 248 40.61 25.43 8.00
N LEU A 249 39.37 25.91 8.08
CA LEU A 249 39.01 27.07 8.90
C LEU A 249 39.25 26.80 10.39
N ILE A 250 38.81 25.64 10.89
CA ILE A 250 38.98 25.27 12.30
C ILE A 250 40.46 25.09 12.66
N LEU A 251 41.27 24.49 11.77
CA LEU A 251 42.72 24.39 11.96
C LEU A 251 43.42 25.75 11.87
N SER A 252 42.98 26.64 10.97
CA SER A 252 43.51 28.00 10.87
C SER A 252 43.23 28.86 12.10
N LEU A 253 42.16 28.57 12.85
CA LEU A 253 41.89 29.20 14.14
C LEU A 253 42.84 28.69 15.22
N ALA A 254 43.29 27.43 15.13
CA ALA A 254 44.26 26.87 16.08
C ALA A 254 45.67 27.39 15.82
N ASN A 255 46.08 27.53 14.54
CA ASN A 255 47.42 27.98 14.17
C ASN A 255 47.39 29.08 13.08
N SER A 256 47.93 30.25 13.40
CA SER A 256 48.00 31.40 12.47
C SER A 256 48.85 31.14 11.21
N SER A 257 49.80 30.19 11.26
CA SER A 257 50.59 29.80 10.08
C SER A 257 49.83 28.88 9.11
N ALA A 258 48.60 28.46 9.45
CA ALA A 258 47.82 27.48 8.70
C ALA A 258 46.77 28.09 7.75
N ILE A 259 46.77 29.40 7.51
CA ILE A 259 45.78 30.07 6.65
C ILE A 259 45.73 29.47 5.22
N TYR A 260 46.88 29.08 4.66
CA TYR A 260 46.94 28.43 3.34
C TYR A 260 46.38 27.00 3.34
N GLN A 261 46.23 26.36 4.50
CA GLN A 261 45.71 24.99 4.58
C GLN A 261 44.22 24.94 4.25
N MET A 262 43.48 26.02 4.47
CA MET A 262 42.07 26.13 4.09
C MET A 262 41.87 25.95 2.59
N SER A 263 42.64 26.68 1.77
CA SER A 263 42.57 26.57 0.32
C SER A 263 43.09 25.21 -0.18
N LEU A 264 44.15 24.67 0.45
CA LEU A 264 44.72 23.37 0.12
C LEU A 264 43.74 22.22 0.37
N LEU A 265 43.12 22.15 1.54
CA LEU A 265 42.18 21.09 1.89
C LEU A 265 40.88 21.19 1.09
N ALA A 266 40.37 22.40 0.86
CA ALA A 266 39.18 22.62 0.03
C ALA A 266 39.40 22.16 -1.41
N PHE A 267 40.52 22.56 -2.03
CA PHE A 267 40.84 22.18 -3.41
C PHE A 267 41.11 20.69 -3.55
N ALA A 268 41.87 20.10 -2.62
CA ALA A 268 42.16 18.67 -2.63
C ALA A 268 40.88 17.83 -2.42
N GLY A 269 39.98 18.26 -1.54
CA GLY A 269 38.68 17.62 -1.34
C GLY A 269 37.76 17.69 -2.55
N MET A 270 37.76 18.83 -3.26
CA MET A 270 37.01 18.99 -4.51
C MET A 270 37.51 18.03 -5.60
N LEU A 271 38.82 17.98 -5.85
CA LEU A 271 39.42 17.09 -6.85
C LEU A 271 39.22 15.61 -6.51
N ALA A 272 39.39 15.24 -5.24
CA ALA A 272 39.09 13.89 -4.77
C ALA A 272 37.62 13.52 -5.01
N GLY A 273 36.69 14.45 -4.78
CA GLY A 273 35.26 14.23 -4.95
C GLY A 273 34.79 14.20 -6.41
N LEU A 274 35.45 14.89 -7.34
CA LEU A 274 35.17 14.80 -8.78
C LEU A 274 35.50 13.41 -9.33
N LEU A 275 36.53 12.77 -8.78
CA LEU A 275 36.95 11.43 -9.16
C LEU A 275 36.25 10.31 -8.38
N LYS A 276 35.10 10.61 -7.75
CA LYS A 276 34.30 9.63 -6.99
C LYS A 276 33.89 8.41 -7.82
N GLU A 277 33.58 8.60 -9.11
CA GLU A 277 33.14 7.53 -10.02
C GLU A 277 34.22 6.45 -10.23
N GLY A 278 35.51 6.82 -10.12
CA GLY A 278 36.63 5.89 -10.28
C GLY A 278 36.97 5.05 -9.04
N ASN A 279 36.02 4.88 -8.11
CA ASN A 279 36.18 4.17 -6.84
C ASN A 279 37.27 4.75 -5.90
N LYS A 280 37.56 4.04 -4.81
CA LYS A 280 38.56 4.43 -3.80
C LYS A 280 39.91 4.87 -4.36
N MET A 281 40.38 4.20 -5.42
CA MET A 281 41.71 4.48 -5.99
C MET A 281 41.74 5.84 -6.69
N ALA A 282 40.69 6.19 -7.45
CA ALA A 282 40.64 7.48 -8.13
C ALA A 282 40.48 8.65 -7.15
N VAL A 283 39.69 8.49 -6.10
CA VAL A 283 39.56 9.49 -5.02
C VAL A 283 40.90 9.72 -4.30
N ALA A 284 41.64 8.65 -4.02
CA ALA A 284 42.97 8.75 -3.42
C ALA A 284 43.98 9.48 -4.32
N ILE A 285 43.96 9.19 -5.62
CA ILE A 285 44.79 9.89 -6.62
C ILE A 285 44.40 11.37 -6.68
N GLY A 286 43.10 11.69 -6.71
CA GLY A 286 42.61 13.06 -6.71
C GLY A 286 43.09 13.88 -5.51
N MET A 287 43.12 13.26 -4.32
CA MET A 287 43.66 13.89 -3.12
C MET A 287 45.16 14.18 -3.23
N LEU A 288 45.96 13.21 -3.68
CA LEU A 288 47.41 13.39 -3.87
C LEU A 288 47.72 14.46 -4.92
N LEU A 289 46.97 14.49 -6.03
CA LEU A 289 47.12 15.53 -7.06
C LEU A 289 46.74 16.90 -6.51
N GLY A 290 45.60 17.01 -5.83
CA GLY A 290 45.13 18.28 -5.28
C GLY A 290 46.07 18.86 -4.22
N THR A 291 46.60 18.04 -3.31
CA THR A 291 47.57 18.51 -2.31
C THR A 291 48.92 18.85 -2.95
N SER A 292 49.38 18.10 -3.95
CA SER A 292 50.66 18.35 -4.62
C SER A 292 50.63 19.63 -5.46
N ILE A 293 49.58 19.86 -6.25
CA ILE A 293 49.45 21.04 -7.13
C ILE A 293 49.51 22.34 -6.31
N LEU A 294 48.71 22.42 -5.25
CA LEU A 294 48.63 23.66 -4.47
C LEU A 294 49.84 23.85 -3.54
N SER A 295 50.39 22.75 -3.01
CA SER A 295 51.57 22.82 -2.14
C SER A 295 52.82 23.29 -2.89
N ILE A 296 52.98 22.95 -4.17
CA ILE A 296 54.10 23.44 -5.02
C ILE A 296 54.00 24.95 -5.27
N TYR A 297 52.78 25.48 -5.37
CA TYR A 297 52.56 26.90 -5.67
C TYR A 297 52.74 27.82 -4.45
N LEU A 298 52.39 27.33 -3.25
CA LEU A 298 52.33 28.14 -2.03
C LEU A 298 53.41 27.82 -0.98
N GLY A 299 54.04 26.64 -1.02
CA GLY A 299 54.85 26.12 0.10
C GLY A 299 56.36 26.05 -0.15
N ASN A 300 57.13 26.01 0.95
CA ASN A 300 58.58 25.79 0.92
C ASN A 300 58.94 24.31 0.67
N GLN A 301 60.18 24.02 0.23
CA GLN A 301 60.62 22.65 -0.07
C GLN A 301 60.37 21.64 1.06
N SER A 302 60.57 22.04 2.32
CA SER A 302 60.29 21.21 3.50
C SER A 302 58.80 20.99 3.74
N GLU A 303 57.96 22.01 3.52
CA GLU A 303 56.51 21.94 3.70
C GLU A 303 55.85 21.06 2.65
N VAL A 304 56.33 21.11 1.40
CA VAL A 304 55.88 20.23 0.32
C VAL A 304 56.14 18.77 0.69
N ILE A 305 57.35 18.45 1.14
CA ILE A 305 57.70 17.08 1.55
C ILE A 305 56.82 16.62 2.70
N ASN A 306 56.62 17.44 3.74
CA ASN A 306 55.78 17.08 4.88
C ASN A 306 54.30 16.87 4.46
N SER A 307 53.75 17.78 3.64
CA SER A 307 52.38 17.70 3.13
C SER A 307 52.14 16.44 2.28
N THR A 308 53.14 16.02 1.49
CA THR A 308 53.06 14.77 0.71
C THR A 308 53.04 13.55 1.63
N TRP A 309 53.90 13.48 2.65
CA TRP A 309 53.91 12.38 3.61
C TRP A 309 52.61 12.28 4.41
N GLU A 310 52.04 13.41 4.82
CA GLU A 310 50.75 13.45 5.50
C GLU A 310 49.61 12.97 4.58
N SER A 311 49.64 13.35 3.30
CA SER A 311 48.65 12.92 2.30
C SER A 311 48.76 11.41 2.02
N VAL A 312 49.97 10.88 1.90
CA VAL A 312 50.21 9.43 1.72
C VAL A 312 49.73 8.64 2.95
N ALA A 313 50.02 9.13 4.15
CA ALA A 313 49.54 8.50 5.38
C ALA A 313 48.00 8.47 5.45
N ALA A 314 47.33 9.57 5.08
CA ALA A 314 45.87 9.64 5.03
C ALA A 314 45.27 8.69 3.98
N VAL A 315 45.89 8.59 2.80
CA VAL A 315 45.48 7.66 1.73
C VAL A 315 45.64 6.20 2.17
N LEU A 316 46.75 5.85 2.83
CA LEU A 316 46.96 4.50 3.35
C LEU A 316 45.88 4.12 4.36
N LEU A 317 45.54 5.02 5.29
CA LEU A 317 44.44 4.82 6.23
C LEU A 317 43.10 4.63 5.50
N PHE A 318 42.81 5.45 4.49
CA PHE A 318 41.59 5.38 3.70
C PHE A 318 41.43 4.08 2.89
N LEU A 319 42.53 3.57 2.34
CA LEU A 319 42.54 2.29 1.62
C LEU A 319 42.30 1.11 2.58
N LEU A 320 42.86 1.17 3.79
CA LEU A 320 42.65 0.17 4.84
C LEU A 320 41.21 0.18 5.41
N THR A 321 40.47 1.28 5.29
CA THR A 321 39.09 1.38 5.80
C THR A 321 38.16 0.36 5.13
N PRO A 322 37.49 -0.53 5.89
CA PRO A 322 36.57 -1.51 5.30
C PRO A 322 35.43 -0.86 4.53
N ARG A 323 34.99 -1.48 3.42
CA ARG A 323 33.85 -0.99 2.63
C ARG A 323 32.58 -0.81 3.47
N GLY A 324 32.33 -1.69 4.45
CA GLY A 324 31.16 -1.59 5.32
C GLY A 324 31.05 -0.28 6.10
N VAL A 325 32.17 0.35 6.49
CA VAL A 325 32.15 1.64 7.19
C VAL A 325 31.69 2.76 6.25
N ILE A 326 32.16 2.73 5.01
CA ILE A 326 31.80 3.71 3.98
C ILE A 326 30.32 3.59 3.62
N GLN A 327 29.81 2.36 3.53
CA GLN A 327 28.39 2.11 3.25
C GLN A 327 27.50 2.58 4.41
N THR A 328 27.90 2.30 5.65
CA THR A 328 27.16 2.83 6.80
C THR A 328 27.13 4.35 6.80
N LEU A 329 28.22 5.01 6.39
CA LEU A 329 28.26 6.47 6.28
C LEU A 329 27.36 6.98 5.15
N ALA A 330 27.39 6.33 3.98
CA ALA A 330 26.56 6.69 2.84
C ALA A 330 25.07 6.60 3.15
N LYS A 331 24.63 5.62 3.94
CA LYS A 331 23.24 5.51 4.38
C LYS A 331 22.71 6.74 5.12
N TYR A 332 23.55 7.46 5.87
CA TYR A 332 23.13 8.64 6.64
C TYR A 332 23.21 9.95 5.85
N VAL A 333 23.97 9.98 4.75
CA VAL A 333 24.18 11.20 3.96
C VAL A 333 23.06 11.32 2.91
N PRO A 334 22.31 12.44 2.88
CA PRO A 334 21.27 12.67 1.88
C PRO A 334 21.85 12.78 0.46
N GLY A 335 21.11 12.31 -0.54
CA GLY A 335 21.54 12.32 -1.95
C GLY A 335 22.46 11.17 -2.38
N THR A 336 22.74 10.19 -1.51
CA THR A 336 23.48 8.98 -1.89
C THR A 336 22.54 7.87 -2.39
N GLN A 337 23.06 7.04 -3.29
CA GLN A 337 22.36 5.85 -3.82
C GLN A 337 21.91 4.89 -2.70
N GLU A 338 22.74 4.70 -1.67
CA GLU A 338 22.41 3.80 -0.55
C GLU A 338 21.32 4.39 0.38
N ASN A 339 21.26 5.71 0.54
CA ASN A 339 20.18 6.36 1.28
C ASN A 339 18.84 6.25 0.52
N LEU A 340 18.83 6.48 -0.80
CA LEU A 340 17.64 6.31 -1.65
C LEU A 340 17.11 4.87 -1.59
N LYS A 341 18.01 3.88 -1.70
CA LYS A 341 17.65 2.46 -1.56
C LYS A 341 17.05 2.14 -0.18
N SER A 342 17.63 2.68 0.89
CA SER A 342 17.10 2.46 2.25
C SER A 342 15.71 3.07 2.46
N GLN A 343 15.38 4.15 1.76
CA GLN A 343 14.04 4.76 1.81
C GLN A 343 13.02 3.86 1.10
N HIS A 344 13.36 3.35 -0.07
CA HIS A 344 12.53 2.40 -0.81
C HIS A 344 12.27 1.12 0.01
N ASP A 345 13.32 0.54 0.62
CA ASP A 345 13.19 -0.62 1.50
C ASP A 345 12.28 -0.34 2.72
N TYR A 346 12.23 0.90 3.20
CA TYR A 346 11.33 1.29 4.29
C TYR A 346 9.87 1.40 3.82
N ALA A 347 9.62 2.08 2.70
CA ALA A 347 8.29 2.19 2.11
C ALA A 347 7.71 0.80 1.79
N LYS A 348 8.51 -0.09 1.20
CA LYS A 348 8.15 -1.49 0.95
C LYS A 348 7.72 -2.23 2.22
N ARG A 349 8.51 -2.14 3.29
CA ARG A 349 8.16 -2.77 4.59
C ARG A 349 6.86 -2.25 5.18
N VAL A 350 6.59 -0.94 5.08
CA VAL A 350 5.33 -0.36 5.59
C VAL A 350 4.15 -0.93 4.81
N ARG A 351 4.25 -1.01 3.48
CA ARG A 351 3.22 -1.57 2.61
C ARG A 351 2.99 -3.06 2.86
N ASP A 352 4.05 -3.85 2.99
CA ASP A 352 3.96 -5.28 3.34
C ASP A 352 3.24 -5.49 4.68
N VAL A 353 3.54 -4.65 5.68
CA VAL A 353 2.86 -4.71 7.00
C VAL A 353 1.39 -4.31 6.88
N THR A 354 1.06 -3.29 6.08
CA THR A 354 -0.32 -2.88 5.83
C THR A 354 -1.11 -3.99 5.13
N ALA A 355 -0.57 -4.57 4.06
CA ALA A 355 -1.22 -5.69 3.37
C ALA A 355 -1.42 -6.90 4.29
N GLY A 356 -0.42 -7.23 5.11
CA GLY A 356 -0.55 -8.32 6.09
C GLY A 356 -1.64 -8.06 7.14
N ARG A 357 -1.89 -6.80 7.53
CA ARG A 357 -3.02 -6.46 8.41
C ARG A 357 -4.38 -6.64 7.71
N VAL A 358 -4.49 -6.24 6.45
CA VAL A 358 -5.72 -6.41 5.66
C VAL A 358 -6.03 -7.91 5.46
N GLU A 359 -5.01 -8.72 5.19
CA GLU A 359 -5.13 -10.18 5.08
C GLU A 359 -5.60 -10.82 6.40
N GLN A 360 -5.11 -10.35 7.55
CA GLN A 360 -5.60 -10.79 8.86
C GLN A 360 -7.09 -10.44 9.06
N PHE A 361 -7.55 -9.27 8.62
CA PHE A 361 -8.96 -8.93 8.68
C PHE A 361 -9.81 -9.83 7.78
N SER A 362 -9.36 -10.10 6.55
CA SER A 362 -10.04 -11.05 5.66
C SER A 362 -10.21 -12.42 6.34
N GLU A 363 -9.15 -12.94 6.97
CA GLU A 363 -9.22 -14.22 7.68
C GLU A 363 -10.24 -14.22 8.83
N VAL A 364 -10.33 -13.13 9.59
CA VAL A 364 -11.34 -12.99 10.65
C VAL A 364 -12.76 -13.04 10.07
N PHE A 365 -13.03 -12.32 8.98
CA PHE A 365 -14.33 -12.36 8.31
C PHE A 365 -14.65 -13.75 7.74
N ARG A 366 -13.66 -14.44 7.18
CA ARG A 366 -13.77 -15.82 6.69
C ARG A 366 -14.12 -16.80 7.82
N GLN A 367 -13.49 -16.66 8.97
CA GLN A 367 -13.79 -17.48 10.15
C GLN A 367 -15.20 -17.23 10.69
N LEU A 368 -15.64 -15.97 10.72
CA LEU A 368 -17.00 -15.63 11.10
C LEU A 368 -18.02 -16.26 10.14
N SER A 369 -17.81 -16.14 8.83
CA SER A 369 -18.66 -16.78 7.80
C SER A 369 -18.77 -18.29 8.02
N ARG A 370 -17.64 -18.98 8.25
CA ARG A 370 -17.62 -20.43 8.54
C ARG A 370 -18.39 -20.78 9.82
N SER A 371 -18.24 -19.97 10.88
CA SER A 371 -18.95 -20.18 12.15
C SER A 371 -20.47 -20.11 11.96
N PHE A 372 -20.97 -19.12 11.23
CA PHE A 372 -22.40 -19.01 10.92
C PHE A 372 -22.92 -20.18 10.06
N LYS A 373 -22.12 -20.69 9.09
CA LYS A 373 -22.49 -21.87 8.28
C LYS A 373 -22.53 -23.16 9.11
N GLN A 374 -21.59 -23.37 10.02
CA GLN A 374 -21.50 -24.60 10.81
C GLN A 374 -22.67 -24.76 11.78
N ILE A 375 -23.11 -23.66 12.43
CA ILE A 375 -24.27 -23.66 13.33
C ILE A 375 -25.55 -24.11 12.60
N THR A 376 -25.66 -23.87 11.29
CA THR A 376 -26.83 -24.26 10.49
C THR A 376 -26.82 -25.74 10.12
N ALA A 377 -25.65 -26.34 9.89
CA ALA A 377 -25.52 -27.72 9.39
C ALA A 377 -25.70 -28.80 10.48
N GLU A 378 -25.32 -28.53 11.72
CA GLU A 378 -25.35 -29.52 12.82
C GLU A 378 -26.74 -29.71 13.45
N VAL A 379 -27.70 -28.83 13.17
CA VAL A 379 -28.99 -28.74 13.89
C VAL A 379 -30.09 -29.68 13.33
N GLN A 380 -29.96 -30.18 12.09
CA GLN A 380 -31.14 -30.61 11.32
C GLN A 380 -31.68 -32.05 11.55
N PRO A 381 -30.90 -33.14 11.71
CA PRO A 381 -31.49 -34.49 11.77
C PRO A 381 -31.95 -34.90 13.17
N MET A 382 -31.17 -34.58 14.20
CA MET A 382 -31.34 -35.16 15.54
C MET A 382 -32.43 -34.46 16.37
N GLN A 383 -32.71 -33.17 16.09
CA GLN A 383 -33.73 -32.41 16.83
C GLN A 383 -35.16 -32.76 16.40
N ARG A 384 -35.38 -33.26 15.18
CA ARG A 384 -36.73 -33.48 14.65
C ARG A 384 -37.50 -34.57 15.40
N GLU A 385 -36.83 -35.65 15.80
CA GLU A 385 -37.46 -36.73 16.58
C GLU A 385 -37.78 -36.30 18.01
N GLU A 386 -36.87 -35.56 18.67
CA GLU A 386 -37.09 -35.00 20.01
C GLU A 386 -38.23 -33.97 20.00
N GLU A 387 -38.28 -33.09 18.99
CA GLU A 387 -39.34 -32.09 18.83
C GLU A 387 -40.73 -32.73 18.66
N VAL A 388 -40.83 -33.77 17.81
CA VAL A 388 -42.09 -34.53 17.65
C VAL A 388 -42.44 -35.24 18.96
N GLY A 389 -41.46 -35.77 19.69
CA GLY A 389 -41.66 -36.33 21.03
C GLY A 389 -42.22 -35.32 22.04
N HIS A 390 -41.65 -34.12 22.10
CA HIS A 390 -42.10 -33.01 22.97
C HIS A 390 -43.49 -32.52 22.59
N PHE A 391 -43.77 -32.42 21.28
CA PHE A 391 -45.10 -32.11 20.76
C PHE A 391 -46.12 -33.15 21.24
N MET A 392 -45.85 -34.44 21.04
CA MET A 392 -46.75 -35.52 21.43
C MET A 392 -47.00 -35.56 22.94
N ASN A 393 -45.96 -35.36 23.75
CA ASN A 393 -46.09 -35.27 25.21
C ASN A 393 -46.94 -34.06 25.65
N SER A 394 -46.77 -32.91 25.00
CA SER A 394 -47.55 -31.70 25.29
C SER A 394 -49.04 -31.89 24.98
N VAL A 395 -49.37 -32.57 23.88
CA VAL A 395 -50.76 -32.92 23.55
C VAL A 395 -51.29 -33.92 24.59
N ALA A 396 -50.54 -34.97 24.91
CA ALA A 396 -50.92 -35.99 25.88
C ALA A 396 -51.19 -35.41 27.28
N GLU A 397 -50.36 -34.49 27.75
CA GLU A 397 -50.54 -33.85 29.06
C GLU A 397 -51.80 -32.98 29.09
N LYS A 398 -52.01 -32.13 28.08
CA LYS A 398 -53.17 -31.22 28.01
C LYS A 398 -54.49 -31.96 27.76
N SER A 399 -54.49 -33.08 27.02
CA SER A 399 -55.71 -33.81 26.68
C SER A 399 -55.99 -35.03 27.58
N CYS A 400 -54.96 -35.73 28.05
CA CYS A 400 -55.09 -37.04 28.71
C CYS A 400 -54.75 -37.03 30.21
N ALA A 401 -54.19 -35.95 30.79
CA ALA A 401 -53.80 -35.93 32.21
C ALA A 401 -54.98 -36.17 33.17
N SER A 402 -56.18 -35.68 32.84
CA SER A 402 -57.41 -35.86 33.61
C SER A 402 -58.27 -37.06 33.17
N CYS A 403 -57.73 -37.95 32.31
CA CYS A 403 -58.44 -39.09 31.77
C CYS A 403 -58.20 -40.37 32.60
N TRP A 404 -59.27 -41.06 33.00
CA TRP A 404 -59.18 -42.30 33.77
C TRP A 404 -58.57 -43.48 32.98
N LYS A 405 -58.60 -43.45 31.64
CA LYS A 405 -57.95 -44.46 30.77
C LYS A 405 -56.47 -44.18 30.48
N ARG A 406 -55.86 -43.18 31.11
CA ARG A 406 -54.48 -42.77 30.83
C ARG A 406 -53.49 -43.92 30.97
N GLN A 407 -53.56 -44.68 32.07
CA GLN A 407 -52.65 -45.80 32.36
C GLN A 407 -52.73 -46.86 31.26
N GLN A 408 -53.94 -47.20 30.82
CA GLN A 408 -54.16 -48.18 29.75
C GLN A 408 -53.68 -47.68 28.38
N CYS A 409 -53.84 -46.39 28.06
CA CYS A 409 -53.44 -45.84 26.77
C CYS A 409 -51.93 -45.60 26.65
N TRP A 410 -51.29 -45.10 27.71
CA TRP A 410 -49.89 -44.66 27.68
C TRP A 410 -48.91 -45.66 28.33
N ASP A 411 -49.35 -46.53 29.25
CA ASP A 411 -48.47 -47.55 29.85
C ASP A 411 -48.66 -48.92 29.16
N ASP A 412 -49.91 -49.42 29.04
CA ASP A 412 -50.16 -50.75 28.46
C ASP A 412 -50.14 -50.75 26.91
N LYS A 413 -50.66 -49.69 26.27
CA LYS A 413 -50.85 -49.60 24.82
C LYS A 413 -50.11 -48.42 24.17
N PHE A 414 -48.93 -48.09 24.68
CA PHE A 414 -48.15 -46.93 24.24
C PHE A 414 -48.00 -46.82 22.72
N TYR A 415 -47.47 -47.85 22.06
CA TYR A 415 -47.19 -47.84 20.62
C TYR A 415 -48.45 -47.61 19.76
N GLN A 416 -49.56 -48.23 20.15
CA GLN A 416 -50.82 -48.09 19.42
C GLN A 416 -51.36 -46.66 19.55
N THR A 417 -51.32 -46.09 20.76
CA THR A 417 -51.74 -44.72 21.03
C THR A 417 -50.85 -43.70 20.32
N TYR A 418 -49.52 -43.89 20.36
CA TYR A 418 -48.54 -43.03 19.71
C TYR A 418 -48.73 -43.00 18.19
N LYS A 419 -48.96 -44.18 17.58
CA LYS A 419 -49.29 -44.27 16.15
C LYS A 419 -50.56 -43.50 15.81
N PHE A 420 -51.64 -43.70 16.55
CA PHE A 420 -52.89 -42.96 16.31
C PHE A 420 -52.72 -41.45 16.41
N MET A 421 -51.92 -40.96 17.36
CA MET A 421 -51.61 -39.53 17.53
C MET A 421 -50.78 -38.98 16.37
N THR A 422 -49.83 -39.77 15.86
CA THR A 422 -48.99 -39.41 14.70
C THR A 422 -49.82 -39.37 13.41
N ASP A 423 -50.70 -40.35 13.22
CA ASP A 423 -51.65 -40.38 12.09
C ASP A 423 -52.58 -39.16 12.15
N MET A 424 -53.07 -38.80 13.34
CA MET A 424 -53.88 -37.59 13.54
C MET A 424 -53.11 -36.30 13.25
N MET A 425 -51.85 -36.19 13.66
CA MET A 425 -50.99 -35.05 13.34
C MET A 425 -50.83 -34.90 11.82
N THR A 426 -50.60 -36.00 11.11
CA THR A 426 -50.47 -36.03 9.65
C THR A 426 -51.76 -35.60 8.95
N GLU A 427 -52.92 -36.02 9.45
CA GLU A 427 -54.22 -35.59 8.91
C GLU A 427 -54.52 -34.11 9.18
N VAL A 428 -54.07 -33.56 10.32
CA VAL A 428 -54.19 -32.13 10.63
C VAL A 428 -53.28 -31.29 9.72
N GLU A 429 -52.08 -31.79 9.40
CA GLU A 429 -51.16 -31.18 8.43
C GLU A 429 -51.78 -31.12 7.02
N LEU A 430 -52.42 -32.21 6.57
CA LEU A 430 -53.05 -32.28 5.25
C LEU A 430 -54.35 -31.48 5.15
N ARG A 431 -55.07 -31.28 6.26
CA ARG A 431 -56.42 -30.70 6.29
C ARG A 431 -56.62 -29.73 7.45
N GLU A 432 -56.38 -28.44 7.20
CA GLU A 432 -56.51 -27.36 8.21
C GLU A 432 -57.92 -27.31 8.87
N GLN A 433 -58.98 -27.59 8.10
CA GLN A 433 -60.37 -27.56 8.57
C GLN A 433 -60.97 -28.94 8.92
N MET A 434 -60.19 -29.84 9.50
CA MET A 434 -60.69 -31.12 10.02
C MET A 434 -61.81 -30.94 11.07
N THR A 435 -62.96 -31.58 10.86
CA THR A 435 -64.09 -31.59 11.80
C THR A 435 -64.30 -32.97 12.41
N LYS A 436 -65.17 -33.05 13.42
CA LYS A 436 -65.50 -34.27 14.17
C LYS A 436 -65.98 -35.45 13.29
N LYS A 437 -66.44 -35.18 12.06
CA LYS A 437 -66.90 -36.19 11.09
C LYS A 437 -65.76 -36.87 10.32
N ASP A 438 -64.60 -36.22 10.26
CA ASP A 438 -63.45 -36.65 9.46
C ASP A 438 -62.50 -37.57 10.25
N LEU A 439 -62.72 -37.70 11.56
CA LEU A 439 -62.01 -38.63 12.43
C LEU A 439 -62.32 -40.08 12.07
N LEU A 440 -61.27 -40.90 11.95
CA LEU A 440 -61.38 -42.35 11.74
C LEU A 440 -62.32 -43.00 12.78
N PRO A 441 -63.19 -43.95 12.39
CA PRO A 441 -64.12 -44.61 13.30
C PRO A 441 -63.46 -45.29 14.51
N GLU A 442 -62.20 -45.68 14.36
CA GLU A 442 -61.36 -46.33 15.38
C GLU A 442 -61.04 -45.38 16.55
N TRP A 443 -60.86 -44.08 16.29
CA TRP A 443 -60.61 -43.06 17.32
C TRP A 443 -61.77 -42.90 18.30
N ARG A 444 -63.01 -43.07 17.81
CA ARG A 444 -64.22 -43.03 18.64
C ARG A 444 -64.37 -44.27 19.52
N LYS A 445 -63.77 -45.39 19.14
CA LYS A 445 -63.73 -46.64 19.93
C LYS A 445 -62.59 -46.61 20.95
N ALA A 446 -61.45 -46.02 20.58
CA ALA A 446 -60.26 -45.97 21.41
C ALA A 446 -60.31 -44.86 22.48
N CYS A 447 -60.78 -43.66 22.14
CA CYS A 447 -60.76 -42.48 23.02
C CYS A 447 -62.17 -42.04 23.44
N ILE A 448 -62.32 -41.66 24.72
CA ILE A 448 -63.59 -41.16 25.29
C ILE A 448 -63.78 -39.66 24.99
N LYS A 449 -62.69 -38.93 24.73
CA LYS A 449 -62.68 -37.48 24.47
C LYS A 449 -61.97 -37.14 23.15
N PRO A 450 -62.37 -37.71 22.01
CA PRO A 450 -61.66 -37.49 20.73
C PRO A 450 -61.68 -36.02 20.29
N ASP A 451 -62.73 -35.27 20.60
CA ASP A 451 -62.84 -33.85 20.20
C ASP A 451 -61.87 -32.95 20.94
N GLN A 452 -61.67 -33.24 22.24
CA GLN A 452 -60.72 -32.49 23.06
C GLN A 452 -59.29 -32.76 22.57
N VAL A 453 -58.97 -34.01 22.23
CA VAL A 453 -57.67 -34.37 21.66
C VAL A 453 -57.45 -33.66 20.32
N LEU A 454 -58.43 -33.68 19.41
CA LEU A 454 -58.33 -32.99 18.12
C LEU A 454 -58.16 -31.47 18.28
N GLY A 455 -58.92 -30.84 19.18
CA GLY A 455 -58.80 -29.39 19.44
C GLY A 455 -57.43 -28.99 20.00
N VAL A 456 -56.92 -29.76 20.97
CA VAL A 456 -55.57 -29.55 21.52
C VAL A 456 -54.49 -29.84 20.47
N MET A 457 -54.67 -30.89 19.67
CA MET A 457 -53.74 -31.24 18.58
C MET A 457 -53.61 -30.10 17.57
N LYS A 458 -54.73 -29.53 17.10
CA LYS A 458 -54.73 -28.37 16.20
C LYS A 458 -54.00 -27.18 16.79
N GLN A 459 -54.34 -26.80 18.02
CA GLN A 459 -53.70 -25.66 18.69
C GLN A 459 -52.19 -25.87 18.88
N GLN A 460 -51.76 -27.08 19.26
CA GLN A 460 -50.32 -27.38 19.37
C GLN A 460 -49.66 -27.43 18.00
N TYR A 461 -50.35 -27.91 16.96
CA TYR A 461 -49.82 -27.99 15.61
C TYR A 461 -49.61 -26.60 15.00
N ASP A 462 -50.53 -25.66 15.22
CA ASP A 462 -50.36 -24.26 14.80
C ASP A 462 -49.14 -23.60 15.48
N LEU A 463 -48.93 -23.87 16.77
CA LEU A 463 -47.74 -23.41 17.49
C LEU A 463 -46.46 -24.05 16.94
N TYR A 464 -46.49 -25.35 16.65
CA TYR A 464 -45.38 -26.07 16.04
C TYR A 464 -45.05 -25.54 14.63
N LYS A 465 -46.07 -25.29 13.79
CA LYS A 465 -45.92 -24.70 12.45
C LYS A 465 -45.27 -23.32 12.51
N ASN A 466 -45.71 -22.47 13.44
CA ASN A 466 -45.11 -21.14 13.65
C ASN A 466 -43.66 -21.24 14.15
N ASP A 467 -43.37 -22.14 15.09
CA ASP A 467 -41.99 -22.35 15.60
C ASP A 467 -41.05 -22.83 14.48
N GLN A 468 -41.50 -23.77 13.64
CA GLN A 468 -40.74 -24.22 12.46
C GLN A 468 -40.52 -23.10 11.44
N HIS A 469 -41.53 -22.25 11.21
CA HIS A 469 -41.39 -21.09 10.33
C HIS A 469 -40.33 -20.10 10.83
N TRP A 470 -40.36 -19.76 12.13
CA TRP A 470 -39.35 -18.89 12.73
C TRP A 470 -37.94 -19.50 12.73
N LYS A 471 -37.83 -20.80 13.04
CA LYS A 471 -36.55 -21.54 12.95
C LYS A 471 -35.96 -21.47 11.55
N ARG A 472 -36.79 -21.68 10.52
CA ARG A 472 -36.38 -21.59 9.12
C ARG A 472 -35.91 -20.18 8.76
N GLN A 473 -36.67 -19.14 9.12
CA GLN A 473 -36.25 -17.75 8.89
C GLN A 473 -34.90 -17.40 9.56
N ILE A 474 -34.66 -17.88 10.79
CA ILE A 474 -33.39 -17.64 11.49
C ILE A 474 -32.23 -18.36 10.77
N ILE A 475 -32.45 -19.58 10.30
CA ILE A 475 -31.47 -20.34 9.52
C ILE A 475 -31.14 -19.61 8.22
N ASP A 476 -32.15 -19.20 7.46
CA ASP A 476 -31.99 -18.51 6.18
C ASP A 476 -31.27 -17.16 6.37
N SER A 477 -31.64 -16.39 7.41
CA SER A 477 -30.97 -15.13 7.77
C SER A 477 -29.49 -15.34 8.14
N ARG A 478 -29.16 -16.41 8.88
CA ARG A 478 -27.76 -16.73 9.22
C ARG A 478 -26.95 -17.12 8.01
N GLN A 479 -27.53 -17.88 7.08
CA GLN A 479 -26.87 -18.25 5.83
C GLN A 479 -26.57 -17.01 4.98
N LEU A 480 -27.53 -16.09 4.86
CA LEU A 480 -27.34 -14.82 4.16
C LEU A 480 -26.22 -13.98 4.79
N VAL A 481 -26.20 -13.83 6.12
CA VAL A 481 -25.11 -13.12 6.82
C VAL A 481 -23.75 -13.78 6.57
N ALA A 482 -23.69 -15.12 6.55
CA ALA A 482 -22.47 -15.85 6.27
C ALA A 482 -21.95 -15.59 4.85
N GLU A 483 -22.83 -15.53 3.85
CA GLU A 483 -22.48 -15.20 2.47
C GLU A 483 -21.98 -13.76 2.33
N GLN A 484 -22.63 -12.79 2.99
CA GLN A 484 -22.19 -11.40 3.00
C GLN A 484 -20.80 -11.23 3.63
N LEU A 485 -20.54 -11.88 4.76
CA LEU A 485 -19.21 -11.88 5.40
C LEU A 485 -18.14 -12.55 4.52
N SER A 486 -18.53 -13.58 3.76
CA SER A 486 -17.64 -14.21 2.78
C SER A 486 -17.31 -13.25 1.62
N GLY A 487 -18.29 -12.51 1.12
CA GLY A 487 -18.07 -11.50 0.07
C GLY A 487 -17.12 -10.40 0.52
N VAL A 488 -17.30 -9.86 1.75
CA VAL A 488 -16.39 -8.85 2.31
C VAL A 488 -14.98 -9.41 2.52
N SER A 489 -14.85 -10.65 2.98
CA SER A 489 -13.54 -11.32 3.10
C SER A 489 -12.82 -11.39 1.77
N GLN A 490 -13.52 -11.73 0.68
CA GLN A 490 -12.94 -11.79 -0.66
C GLN A 490 -12.43 -10.42 -1.11
N VAL A 491 -13.24 -9.37 -1.00
CA VAL A 491 -12.83 -8.00 -1.37
C VAL A 491 -11.60 -7.54 -0.59
N MET A 492 -11.54 -7.85 0.71
CA MET A 492 -10.38 -7.52 1.55
C MET A 492 -9.13 -8.32 1.14
N GLU A 493 -9.29 -9.58 0.73
CA GLU A 493 -8.19 -10.40 0.23
C GLU A 493 -7.64 -9.82 -1.09
N ASP A 494 -8.52 -9.39 -1.99
CA ASP A 494 -8.12 -8.80 -3.27
C ASP A 494 -7.45 -7.43 -3.08
N LEU A 495 -7.95 -6.60 -2.16
CA LEU A 495 -7.25 -5.36 -1.75
C LEU A 495 -5.86 -5.66 -1.17
N ALA A 496 -5.72 -6.71 -0.34
CA ALA A 496 -4.44 -7.09 0.22
C ALA A 496 -3.45 -7.57 -0.86
N LYS A 497 -3.96 -8.26 -1.91
CA LYS A 497 -3.18 -8.66 -3.08
C LYS A 497 -2.72 -7.42 -3.87
N GLU A 498 -3.61 -6.46 -4.12
CA GLU A 498 -3.27 -5.24 -4.88
C GLU A 498 -2.17 -4.43 -4.18
N ILE A 499 -2.28 -4.22 -2.87
CA ILE A 499 -1.27 -3.51 -2.07
C ILE A 499 0.11 -4.19 -2.14
N LYS A 500 0.15 -5.53 -2.19
CA LYS A 500 1.40 -6.30 -2.36
C LYS A 500 1.93 -6.21 -3.79
N ARG A 501 1.04 -6.24 -4.79
CA ARG A 501 1.37 -6.22 -6.21
C ARG A 501 2.06 -4.93 -6.63
N GLU A 502 1.50 -3.81 -6.20
CA GLU A 502 2.08 -2.48 -6.43
C GLU A 502 3.55 -2.34 -5.90
N GLY A 503 4.06 -3.30 -5.12
CA GLY A 503 5.30 -3.15 -4.33
C GLY A 503 6.44 -4.10 -4.70
N GLN A 504 6.16 -5.17 -5.45
CA GLN A 504 7.15 -6.23 -5.70
C GLN A 504 7.48 -6.45 -7.18
N GLU A 505 6.55 -6.16 -8.11
CA GLU A 505 6.68 -6.54 -9.51
C GLU A 505 6.69 -5.36 -10.49
N MET A 506 6.79 -4.11 -10.04
CA MET A 506 6.76 -2.96 -10.97
C MET A 506 8.13 -2.31 -11.16
N PHE A 507 9.07 -2.46 -10.21
CA PHE A 507 10.36 -1.79 -10.28
C PHE A 507 11.26 -2.29 -11.42
N MET A 508 11.30 -3.61 -11.68
CA MET A 508 12.13 -4.15 -12.76
C MET A 508 11.59 -3.75 -14.13
N GLN A 509 10.26 -3.72 -14.26
CA GLN A 509 9.54 -3.34 -15.47
C GLN A 509 9.62 -1.84 -15.69
N GLU A 510 9.52 -1.03 -14.64
CA GLU A 510 9.73 0.42 -14.68
C GLU A 510 11.14 0.73 -15.19
N GLU A 511 12.18 0.07 -14.67
CA GLU A 511 13.56 0.26 -15.13
C GLU A 511 13.74 -0.20 -16.59
N GLN A 512 13.09 -1.29 -17.00
CA GLN A 512 13.14 -1.76 -18.39
C GLN A 512 12.44 -0.79 -19.35
N ILE A 513 11.26 -0.27 -18.99
CA ILE A 513 10.52 0.73 -19.76
C ILE A 513 11.33 2.04 -19.82
N ARG A 514 11.93 2.45 -18.70
CA ARG A 514 12.81 3.62 -18.60
C ARG A 514 14.01 3.49 -19.54
N SER A 515 14.73 2.36 -19.47
CA SER A 515 15.89 2.10 -20.33
C SER A 515 15.51 2.14 -21.81
N ALA A 516 14.36 1.55 -22.19
CA ALA A 516 13.92 1.54 -23.59
C ALA A 516 13.55 2.94 -24.11
N LEU A 517 12.94 3.77 -23.27
CA LEU A 517 12.59 5.15 -23.62
C LEU A 517 13.84 6.07 -23.65
N GLU A 518 14.80 5.88 -22.73
CA GLU A 518 16.08 6.61 -22.73
C GLU A 518 16.95 6.26 -23.95
N GLU A 519 16.95 5.00 -24.41
CA GLU A 519 17.64 4.56 -25.63
C GLU A 519 17.17 5.30 -26.88
N LEU A 520 15.90 5.75 -26.91
CA LEU A 520 15.33 6.55 -28.00
C LEU A 520 15.64 8.05 -27.87
N GLY A 521 16.36 8.46 -26.83
CA GLY A 521 16.73 9.85 -26.59
C GLY A 521 15.63 10.71 -25.95
N LEU A 522 14.59 10.08 -25.39
CA LEU A 522 13.55 10.78 -24.63
C LEU A 522 14.05 11.06 -23.20
N SER A 523 13.99 12.32 -22.78
CA SER A 523 14.33 12.73 -21.42
C SER A 523 13.12 12.56 -20.49
N ILE A 524 13.10 11.43 -19.77
CA ILE A 524 12.03 11.10 -18.82
C ILE A 524 12.41 11.58 -17.43
N HIS A 525 11.48 12.24 -16.75
CA HIS A 525 11.64 12.64 -15.36
C HIS A 525 11.28 11.49 -14.41
N SER A 526 10.09 10.92 -14.57
CA SER A 526 9.63 9.77 -13.80
C SER A 526 8.69 8.89 -14.64
N ILE A 527 8.66 7.61 -14.28
CA ILE A 527 7.72 6.61 -14.80
C ILE A 527 7.09 5.97 -13.58
N ASP A 528 5.78 6.03 -13.49
CA ASP A 528 5.02 5.38 -12.44
C ASP A 528 4.12 4.34 -13.11
N VAL A 529 4.50 3.07 -12.95
CA VAL A 529 3.70 1.94 -13.44
C VAL A 529 2.61 1.68 -12.40
N ILE A 530 1.34 1.80 -12.79
CA ILE A 530 0.18 1.60 -11.89
C ILE A 530 -0.32 0.15 -12.02
N SER A 531 -0.48 -0.34 -13.26
CA SER A 531 -0.91 -1.70 -13.56
C SER A 531 -0.31 -2.19 -14.89
N LEU A 532 0.02 -3.48 -14.96
CA LEU A 532 0.51 -4.17 -16.17
C LEU A 532 -0.35 -5.38 -16.57
N ASP A 533 -1.58 -5.45 -16.06
CA ASP A 533 -2.51 -6.54 -16.41
C ASP A 533 -2.92 -6.47 -17.88
N GLU A 534 -3.07 -7.63 -18.54
CA GLU A 534 -3.59 -7.68 -19.91
C GLU A 534 -4.99 -7.05 -19.98
N GLY A 535 -5.18 -6.06 -20.86
CA GLY A 535 -6.41 -5.29 -20.98
C GLY A 535 -6.62 -4.22 -19.90
N ASN A 536 -5.74 -4.09 -18.91
CA ASN A 536 -5.82 -3.03 -17.90
C ASN A 536 -4.44 -2.47 -17.55
N VAL A 537 -3.64 -2.17 -18.57
CA VAL A 537 -2.38 -1.46 -18.39
C VAL A 537 -2.66 0.00 -18.08
N GLU A 538 -1.97 0.52 -17.07
CA GLU A 538 -1.93 1.94 -16.74
C GLU A 538 -0.50 2.34 -16.35
N ILE A 539 0.05 3.30 -17.10
CA ILE A 539 1.42 3.79 -16.91
C ILE A 539 1.38 5.32 -16.99
N GLU A 540 1.83 5.97 -15.93
CA GLU A 540 2.01 7.42 -15.88
C GLU A 540 3.46 7.76 -16.21
N ILE A 541 3.67 8.69 -17.14
CA ILE A 541 5.01 9.13 -17.53
C ILE A 541 5.07 10.66 -17.44
N ILE A 542 6.06 11.15 -16.70
CA ILE A 542 6.40 12.57 -16.66
C ILE A 542 7.63 12.78 -17.54
N HIS A 543 7.47 13.50 -18.64
CA HIS A 543 8.55 13.80 -19.56
C HIS A 543 8.60 15.29 -19.90
N GLN A 544 9.73 15.73 -20.44
CA GLN A 544 9.88 17.11 -20.87
C GLN A 544 9.04 17.37 -22.12
N TYR A 545 8.18 18.39 -22.07
CA TYR A 545 7.30 18.78 -23.16
C TYR A 545 8.08 19.55 -24.23
N THR A 546 8.18 18.98 -25.43
CA THR A 546 8.69 19.64 -26.62
C THR A 546 7.52 20.23 -27.42
N LYS A 547 7.48 21.56 -27.58
CA LYS A 547 6.44 22.21 -28.37
C LYS A 547 6.50 21.74 -29.83
N GLY A 548 5.40 21.16 -30.32
CA GLY A 548 5.16 20.92 -31.75
C GLY A 548 5.27 19.48 -32.24
N PHE A 549 5.67 18.53 -31.38
CA PHE A 549 5.70 17.10 -31.70
C PHE A 549 4.79 16.33 -30.74
N ASP A 550 3.91 15.49 -31.30
CA ASP A 550 3.05 14.58 -30.55
C ASP A 550 3.83 13.30 -30.19
N GLU A 551 4.89 13.47 -29.41
CA GLU A 551 5.81 12.38 -29.02
C GLU A 551 5.08 11.31 -28.20
N CYS A 552 4.13 11.73 -27.35
CA CYS A 552 3.30 10.88 -26.52
C CYS A 552 2.53 9.85 -27.37
N ARG A 553 1.75 10.31 -28.34
CA ARG A 553 0.90 9.41 -29.14
C ARG A 553 1.66 8.74 -30.28
N LYS A 554 2.73 9.35 -30.81
CA LYS A 554 3.43 8.84 -32.01
C LYS A 554 4.72 8.08 -31.73
N ILE A 555 5.32 8.23 -30.54
CA ILE A 555 6.58 7.56 -30.18
C ILE A 555 6.38 6.69 -28.95
N ILE A 556 5.91 7.26 -27.85
CA ILE A 556 5.83 6.58 -26.54
C ILE A 556 4.76 5.48 -26.56
N ALA A 557 3.53 5.78 -26.99
CA ALA A 557 2.44 4.80 -27.07
C ALA A 557 2.76 3.56 -27.95
N PRO A 558 3.30 3.71 -29.19
CA PRO A 558 3.74 2.57 -29.99
C PRO A 558 4.85 1.75 -29.33
N LEU A 559 5.80 2.42 -28.67
CA LEU A 559 6.89 1.72 -27.98
C LEU A 559 6.36 0.87 -26.83
N LEU A 560 5.52 1.45 -25.96
CA LEU A 560 4.87 0.73 -24.88
C LEU A 560 4.05 -0.45 -25.42
N SER A 561 3.39 -0.26 -26.56
CA SER A 561 2.62 -1.33 -27.22
C SER A 561 3.50 -2.51 -27.65
N GLU A 562 4.73 -2.25 -28.11
CA GLU A 562 5.66 -3.30 -28.51
C GLU A 562 6.28 -4.02 -27.30
N ILE A 563 6.67 -3.25 -26.29
CA ILE A 563 7.25 -3.76 -25.04
C ILE A 563 6.26 -4.69 -24.34
N LEU A 564 5.00 -4.26 -24.23
CA LEU A 564 3.96 -4.98 -23.51
C LEU A 564 3.28 -6.03 -24.38
N GLY A 565 3.20 -5.82 -25.69
CA GLY A 565 2.56 -6.75 -26.62
C GLY A 565 1.04 -6.59 -26.77
N GLU A 566 0.45 -5.48 -26.31
CA GLU A 566 -0.94 -5.07 -26.58
C GLU A 566 -0.97 -3.61 -27.07
N HIS A 567 -2.08 -3.14 -27.63
CA HIS A 567 -2.17 -1.74 -28.05
C HIS A 567 -2.33 -0.81 -26.84
N ILE A 568 -1.44 0.18 -26.70
CA ILE A 568 -1.45 1.19 -25.62
C ILE A 568 -1.75 2.56 -26.20
N ALA A 569 -2.72 3.28 -25.66
CA ALA A 569 -3.09 4.64 -26.06
C ALA A 569 -2.90 5.65 -24.92
N VAL A 570 -2.84 6.93 -25.29
CA VAL A 570 -2.86 8.04 -24.32
C VAL A 570 -4.29 8.23 -23.82
N LYS A 571 -4.53 8.04 -22.51
CA LYS A 571 -5.82 8.26 -21.85
C LYS A 571 -6.00 9.73 -21.47
N ASP A 572 -4.99 10.32 -20.84
CA ASP A 572 -5.00 11.72 -20.40
C ASP A 572 -3.63 12.36 -20.58
N GLU A 573 -3.62 13.67 -20.86
CA GLU A 573 -2.40 14.46 -21.03
C GLU A 573 -2.59 15.83 -20.35
N GLN A 574 -1.87 16.04 -19.26
CA GLN A 574 -1.91 17.26 -18.50
C GLN A 574 -0.56 17.97 -18.60
N ALA A 575 -0.54 19.09 -19.30
CA ALA A 575 0.62 19.98 -19.31
C ALA A 575 0.71 20.70 -17.95
N LEU A 576 1.81 20.51 -17.21
CA LEU A 576 2.06 21.30 -16.01
C LEU A 576 2.21 22.78 -16.37
N GLU A 577 1.70 23.67 -15.51
CA GLU A 577 1.69 25.11 -15.76
C GLU A 577 3.08 25.67 -16.13
N ARG A 578 3.21 26.12 -17.38
CA ARG A 578 4.12 27.11 -18.03
C ARG A 578 5.57 27.40 -17.55
N LYS A 579 6.02 27.00 -16.35
CA LYS A 579 7.35 27.33 -15.82
C LYS A 579 8.34 26.17 -15.83
N GLU A 580 7.88 24.92 -15.82
CA GLU A 580 8.80 23.77 -15.68
C GLU A 580 8.95 22.91 -16.93
N GLY A 581 8.09 23.07 -17.94
CA GLY A 581 8.25 22.40 -19.23
C GLY A 581 8.10 20.87 -19.16
N TYR A 582 7.40 20.34 -18.16
CA TYR A 582 7.05 18.93 -18.05
C TYR A 582 5.58 18.70 -18.40
N SER A 583 5.28 17.55 -18.99
CA SER A 583 3.93 17.05 -19.22
C SER A 583 3.77 15.74 -18.47
N THR A 584 2.64 15.59 -17.79
CA THR A 584 2.22 14.32 -17.19
C THR A 584 1.25 13.65 -18.16
N VAL A 585 1.57 12.43 -18.57
CA VAL A 585 0.78 11.69 -19.55
C VAL A 585 0.44 10.32 -19.00
N LEU A 586 -0.85 9.99 -19.01
CA LEU A 586 -1.37 8.69 -18.63
C LEU A 586 -1.57 7.83 -19.87
N PHE A 587 -0.86 6.71 -19.94
CA PHE A 587 -1.01 5.68 -20.95
C PHE A 587 -1.85 4.54 -20.39
N GLY A 588 -2.65 3.90 -21.24
CA GLY A 588 -3.25 2.62 -20.88
C GLY A 588 -3.71 1.79 -22.05
N SER A 589 -4.22 0.58 -21.77
CA SER A 589 -4.69 -0.34 -22.81
C SER A 589 -5.72 0.34 -23.72
N ALA A 590 -5.46 0.30 -25.02
CA ALA A 590 -6.35 0.81 -26.04
C ALA A 590 -7.51 -0.18 -26.23
N LYS A 591 -8.74 0.35 -26.22
CA LYS A 591 -9.94 -0.43 -26.56
C LYS A 591 -9.86 -0.85 -28.02
N GLU A 592 -10.06 -2.12 -28.32
CA GLU A 592 -10.13 -2.60 -29.71
C GLU A 592 -11.51 -2.40 -30.33
N TYR A 593 -12.54 -2.27 -29.50
CA TYR A 593 -13.92 -2.11 -29.91
C TYR A 593 -14.58 -0.91 -29.23
N GLU A 594 -15.50 -0.28 -29.96
CA GLU A 594 -16.38 0.78 -29.47
C GLU A 594 -17.83 0.32 -29.63
N VAL A 595 -18.70 0.74 -28.71
CA VAL A 595 -20.11 0.35 -28.72
C VAL A 595 -20.97 1.58 -28.91
N GLU A 596 -21.70 1.62 -30.03
CA GLU A 596 -22.73 2.62 -30.26
C GLU A 596 -24.08 2.09 -29.79
N THR A 597 -24.84 2.89 -29.04
CA THR A 597 -26.15 2.49 -28.51
C THR A 597 -27.29 3.32 -29.08
N GLY A 598 -28.47 2.70 -29.15
CA GLY A 598 -29.73 3.35 -29.51
C GLY A 598 -30.86 2.79 -28.68
N VAL A 599 -31.77 3.64 -28.23
CA VAL A 599 -32.88 3.25 -27.36
C VAL A 599 -34.18 3.88 -27.83
N ALA A 600 -35.23 3.07 -27.91
CA ALA A 600 -36.58 3.51 -28.20
C ALA A 600 -37.53 2.90 -27.18
N GLY A 601 -38.51 3.68 -26.70
CA GLY A 601 -39.50 3.17 -25.76
C GLY A 601 -40.85 3.86 -25.89
N ALA A 602 -41.90 3.15 -25.47
CA ALA A 602 -43.26 3.65 -25.43
C ALA A 602 -43.97 3.12 -24.18
N ALA A 603 -44.61 4.02 -23.42
CA ALA A 603 -45.36 3.62 -22.24
C ALA A 603 -46.75 3.11 -22.61
N LYS A 604 -47.28 2.17 -21.82
CA LYS A 604 -48.63 1.62 -21.97
C LYS A 604 -49.67 2.73 -22.13
N GLY A 605 -50.55 2.59 -23.13
CA GLY A 605 -51.60 3.57 -23.42
C GLY A 605 -51.09 4.97 -23.83
N GLY A 606 -49.78 5.13 -24.09
CA GLY A 606 -49.16 6.42 -24.40
C GLY A 606 -49.00 7.34 -23.19
N ASP A 607 -48.89 6.79 -21.98
CA ASP A 607 -48.66 7.57 -20.75
C ASP A 607 -47.24 8.22 -20.72
N LEU A 608 -47.00 9.12 -19.76
CA LEU A 608 -45.72 9.81 -19.58
C LEU A 608 -44.64 8.92 -18.96
N LEU A 609 -45.02 7.88 -18.20
CA LEU A 609 -44.10 7.05 -17.42
C LEU A 609 -44.27 5.58 -17.78
N SER A 610 -43.19 4.98 -18.26
CA SER A 610 -43.07 3.53 -18.45
C SER A 610 -42.48 2.87 -17.20
N GLY A 611 -42.98 1.68 -16.87
CA GLY A 611 -42.47 0.77 -15.85
C GLY A 611 -41.12 0.14 -16.23
N ASP A 612 -40.78 0.12 -17.52
CA ASP A 612 -39.48 -0.32 -18.01
C ASP A 612 -38.39 0.72 -17.70
N SER A 613 -37.22 0.20 -17.33
CA SER A 613 -35.99 0.98 -17.16
C SER A 613 -34.84 0.34 -17.94
N PHE A 614 -33.93 1.16 -18.44
CA PHE A 614 -32.71 0.70 -19.12
C PHE A 614 -31.50 1.50 -18.62
N SER A 615 -30.31 0.94 -18.79
CA SER A 615 -29.04 1.62 -18.52
C SER A 615 -27.98 1.14 -19.50
N THR A 616 -27.23 2.08 -20.08
CA THR A 616 -26.05 1.80 -20.90
C THR A 616 -24.88 2.57 -20.31
N THR A 617 -23.84 1.88 -19.84
CA THR A 617 -22.70 2.54 -19.20
C THR A 617 -21.43 1.72 -19.39
N GLU A 618 -20.34 2.42 -19.63
CA GLU A 618 -19.01 1.84 -19.59
C GLU A 618 -18.55 1.62 -18.14
N LEU A 619 -18.03 0.43 -17.85
CA LEU A 619 -17.49 0.03 -16.56
C LEU A 619 -15.98 0.31 -16.48
N SER A 620 -15.48 0.51 -15.28
CA SER A 620 -14.07 0.80 -14.98
C SER A 620 -13.09 -0.27 -15.45
N ASN A 621 -13.55 -1.52 -15.63
CA ASN A 621 -12.75 -2.66 -16.07
C ASN A 621 -12.70 -2.81 -17.60
N GLY A 622 -13.10 -1.80 -18.38
CA GLY A 622 -13.10 -1.84 -19.85
C GLY A 622 -14.21 -2.70 -20.47
N LYS A 623 -15.23 -3.07 -19.68
CA LYS A 623 -16.46 -3.68 -20.19
C LYS A 623 -17.53 -2.60 -20.40
N PHE A 624 -18.42 -2.80 -21.36
CA PHE A 624 -19.58 -1.97 -21.60
C PHE A 624 -20.86 -2.72 -21.20
N ALA A 625 -21.61 -2.16 -20.27
CA ALA A 625 -22.83 -2.76 -19.74
C ALA A 625 -24.06 -2.19 -20.45
N VAL A 626 -24.88 -3.08 -21.00
CA VAL A 626 -26.21 -2.80 -21.53
C VAL A 626 -27.21 -3.55 -20.66
N ALA A 627 -28.08 -2.83 -19.97
CA ALA A 627 -29.00 -3.41 -19.00
C ALA A 627 -30.44 -2.93 -19.27
N LEU A 628 -31.38 -3.85 -19.09
CA LEU A 628 -32.81 -3.65 -19.27
C LEU A 628 -33.54 -4.34 -18.11
N SER A 629 -34.54 -3.66 -17.53
CA SER A 629 -35.33 -4.19 -16.44
C SER A 629 -36.78 -3.77 -16.62
N ASP A 630 -37.67 -4.76 -16.60
CA ASP A 630 -39.11 -4.57 -16.59
C ASP A 630 -39.63 -4.83 -15.16
N GLY A 631 -40.42 -3.86 -14.66
CA GLY A 631 -41.01 -3.90 -13.34
C GLY A 631 -42.47 -4.33 -13.41
N MET A 632 -42.86 -5.33 -12.62
CA MET A 632 -44.24 -5.84 -12.62
C MET A 632 -45.26 -4.75 -12.30
N GLY A 633 -46.11 -4.39 -13.28
CA GLY A 633 -47.17 -3.39 -13.11
C GLY A 633 -47.09 -2.31 -14.17
N ASN A 634 -47.61 -1.11 -13.87
CA ASN A 634 -47.53 0.05 -14.76
C ASN A 634 -47.33 1.32 -13.93
N GLY A 635 -46.64 2.31 -14.50
CA GLY A 635 -46.47 3.64 -13.91
C GLY A 635 -45.32 3.77 -12.90
N GLU A 636 -45.45 4.74 -11.99
CA GLU A 636 -44.35 5.22 -11.14
C GLU A 636 -43.76 4.14 -10.20
N ARG A 637 -44.59 3.24 -9.67
CA ARG A 637 -44.15 2.17 -8.76
C ARG A 637 -43.26 1.15 -9.48
N ALA A 638 -43.72 0.64 -10.62
CA ALA A 638 -42.96 -0.30 -11.46
C ALA A 638 -41.62 0.31 -11.90
N ARG A 639 -41.64 1.58 -12.30
CA ARG A 639 -40.43 2.34 -12.66
C ARG A 639 -39.45 2.48 -11.51
N ALA A 640 -39.93 2.81 -10.30
CA ALA A 640 -39.07 2.97 -9.13
C ALA A 640 -38.35 1.66 -8.77
N GLU A 641 -39.02 0.52 -8.98
CA GLU A 641 -38.49 -0.82 -8.71
C GLU A 641 -37.45 -1.23 -9.76
N SER A 642 -37.80 -1.14 -11.05
CA SER A 642 -36.89 -1.47 -12.16
C SER A 642 -35.64 -0.57 -12.18
N SER A 643 -35.81 0.75 -11.95
CA SER A 643 -34.69 1.69 -11.88
C SER A 643 -33.78 1.46 -10.67
N THR A 644 -34.35 1.12 -9.50
CA THR A 644 -33.53 0.81 -8.31
C THR A 644 -32.70 -0.46 -8.57
N ALA A 645 -33.32 -1.51 -9.11
CA ALA A 645 -32.63 -2.77 -9.40
C ALA A 645 -31.42 -2.56 -10.31
N LEU A 646 -31.60 -1.81 -11.40
CA LEU A 646 -30.51 -1.44 -12.32
C LEU A 646 -29.45 -0.57 -11.67
N THR A 647 -29.84 0.40 -10.85
CA THR A 647 -28.89 1.32 -10.19
C THR A 647 -27.98 0.55 -9.23
N ILE A 648 -28.53 -0.35 -8.42
CA ILE A 648 -27.74 -1.17 -7.48
C ILE A 648 -26.83 -2.11 -8.26
N LEU A 649 -27.36 -2.78 -9.30
CA LEU A 649 -26.56 -3.69 -10.12
C LEU A 649 -25.37 -2.97 -10.77
N GLN A 650 -25.62 -1.79 -11.34
CA GLN A 650 -24.60 -0.96 -11.94
C GLN A 650 -23.51 -0.56 -10.93
N GLN A 651 -23.88 -0.16 -9.72
CA GLN A 651 -22.91 0.20 -8.68
C GLN A 651 -22.03 -0.99 -8.27
N LEU A 652 -22.61 -2.19 -8.13
CA LEU A 652 -21.86 -3.40 -7.79
C LEU A 652 -20.91 -3.83 -8.92
N LEU A 653 -21.35 -3.73 -10.18
CA LEU A 653 -20.51 -4.04 -11.34
C LEU A 653 -19.40 -2.99 -11.53
N GLN A 654 -19.68 -1.71 -11.30
CA GLN A 654 -18.67 -0.63 -11.30
C GLN A 654 -17.62 -0.79 -10.20
N SER A 655 -17.98 -1.38 -9.07
CA SER A 655 -17.02 -1.70 -8.00
C SER A 655 -16.14 -2.92 -8.30
N GLY A 656 -16.34 -3.58 -9.44
CA GLY A 656 -15.60 -4.78 -9.83
C GLY A 656 -16.06 -6.06 -9.12
N MET A 657 -17.29 -6.08 -8.58
CA MET A 657 -17.86 -7.30 -8.00
C MET A 657 -18.10 -8.35 -9.09
N ASP A 658 -17.83 -9.62 -8.78
CA ASP A 658 -18.16 -10.76 -9.64
C ASP A 658 -19.63 -10.71 -10.11
N GLU A 659 -19.85 -10.97 -11.38
CA GLU A 659 -21.15 -10.84 -12.04
C GLU A 659 -22.24 -11.68 -11.36
N LYS A 660 -21.92 -12.94 -11.00
CA LYS A 660 -22.88 -13.85 -10.35
C LYS A 660 -23.19 -13.39 -8.93
N LEU A 661 -22.19 -12.88 -8.21
CA LEU A 661 -22.37 -12.32 -6.87
C LEU A 661 -23.18 -11.02 -6.87
N ALA A 662 -22.96 -10.15 -7.86
CA ALA A 662 -23.67 -8.88 -8.00
C ALA A 662 -25.18 -9.11 -8.13
N ILE A 663 -25.59 -10.04 -8.98
CA ILE A 663 -27.00 -10.42 -9.15
C ILE A 663 -27.60 -10.99 -7.86
N LYS A 664 -26.91 -11.92 -7.19
CA LYS A 664 -27.40 -12.50 -5.92
C LYS A 664 -27.58 -11.42 -4.86
N SER A 665 -26.70 -10.43 -4.84
CA SER A 665 -26.76 -9.29 -3.92
C SER A 665 -27.97 -8.40 -4.23
N VAL A 666 -28.21 -8.07 -5.50
CA VAL A 666 -29.40 -7.30 -5.91
C VAL A 666 -30.68 -8.03 -5.53
N ASN A 667 -30.79 -9.33 -5.84
CA ASN A 667 -31.94 -10.16 -5.45
C ASN A 667 -32.19 -10.09 -3.93
N SER A 668 -31.14 -10.27 -3.13
CA SER A 668 -31.21 -10.21 -1.68
C SER A 668 -31.69 -8.84 -1.16
N ILE A 669 -31.21 -7.76 -1.77
CA ILE A 669 -31.60 -6.39 -1.37
C ILE A 669 -33.08 -6.12 -1.74
N LEU A 670 -33.52 -6.54 -2.92
CA LEU A 670 -34.91 -6.36 -3.36
C LEU A 670 -35.89 -7.15 -2.48
N MET A 671 -35.53 -8.37 -2.07
CA MET A 671 -36.33 -9.19 -1.15
C MET A 671 -36.50 -8.55 0.25
N LEU A 672 -35.52 -7.75 0.70
CA LEU A 672 -35.58 -7.09 2.02
C LEU A 672 -36.42 -5.81 2.02
N ARG A 673 -36.60 -5.18 0.85
CA ARG A 673 -37.25 -3.87 0.74
C ARG A 673 -38.78 -3.97 0.62
N SER A 674 -39.29 -5.09 0.12
CA SER A 674 -40.70 -5.24 -0.27
C SER A 674 -41.38 -6.33 0.56
N SER A 675 -42.47 -6.01 1.27
CA SER A 675 -43.36 -6.99 1.91
C SER A 675 -44.37 -7.62 0.95
N ASP A 676 -44.59 -6.98 -0.20
CA ASP A 676 -45.41 -7.49 -1.31
C ASP A 676 -44.50 -8.24 -2.30
N GLU A 677 -45.04 -9.28 -2.95
CA GLU A 677 -44.43 -10.07 -4.03
C GLU A 677 -44.12 -9.20 -5.26
N ILE A 678 -43.09 -8.38 -5.17
CA ILE A 678 -42.69 -7.44 -6.21
C ILE A 678 -41.45 -7.98 -6.91
N TYR A 679 -41.58 -8.20 -8.22
CA TYR A 679 -40.56 -8.80 -9.07
C TYR A 679 -40.18 -7.85 -10.20
N ALA A 680 -38.88 -7.64 -10.37
CA ALA A 680 -38.35 -6.95 -11.54
C ALA A 680 -37.50 -7.95 -12.33
N THR A 681 -37.71 -8.02 -13.64
CA THR A 681 -36.86 -8.79 -14.53
C THR A 681 -35.56 -8.04 -14.74
N VAL A 682 -34.46 -8.75 -14.93
CA VAL A 682 -33.15 -8.12 -15.20
C VAL A 682 -32.50 -8.85 -16.36
N ASP A 683 -32.21 -8.09 -17.41
CA ASP A 683 -31.47 -8.52 -18.60
C ASP A 683 -30.23 -7.66 -18.75
N VAL A 684 -29.04 -8.25 -18.68
CA VAL A 684 -27.77 -7.53 -18.82
C VAL A 684 -26.87 -8.23 -19.82
N ALA A 685 -26.30 -7.44 -20.73
CA ALA A 685 -25.20 -7.83 -21.60
C ALA A 685 -23.96 -7.02 -21.24
N LEU A 686 -22.89 -7.73 -20.87
CA LEU A 686 -21.57 -7.15 -20.61
C LEU A 686 -20.67 -7.43 -21.80
N ILE A 687 -20.34 -6.40 -22.57
CA ILE A 687 -19.50 -6.47 -23.77
C ILE A 687 -18.08 -6.10 -23.37
N ASP A 688 -17.12 -7.03 -23.49
CA ASP A 688 -15.70 -6.71 -23.32
C ASP A 688 -15.19 -5.90 -24.53
N LEU A 689 -14.71 -4.67 -24.28
CA LEU A 689 -14.25 -3.76 -25.33
C LEU A 689 -12.86 -4.13 -25.89
N TYR A 690 -12.18 -5.11 -25.29
CA TYR A 690 -10.90 -5.62 -25.78
C TYR A 690 -11.07 -6.84 -26.69
N SER A 691 -11.90 -7.81 -26.29
CA SER A 691 -12.07 -9.08 -27.02
C SER A 691 -13.37 -9.17 -27.83
N ALA A 692 -14.33 -8.26 -27.61
CA ALA A 692 -15.73 -8.37 -28.05
C ALA A 692 -16.48 -9.60 -27.49
N GLN A 693 -15.95 -10.27 -26.48
CA GLN A 693 -16.68 -11.33 -25.77
C GLN A 693 -17.81 -10.71 -24.94
N THR A 694 -19.03 -11.16 -25.19
CA THR A 694 -20.22 -10.66 -24.49
C THR A 694 -20.77 -11.71 -23.54
N THR A 695 -20.97 -11.34 -22.27
CA THR A 695 -21.57 -12.19 -21.25
C THR A 695 -23.00 -11.71 -20.97
N PHE A 696 -23.96 -12.59 -21.22
CA PHE A 696 -25.38 -12.35 -20.97
C PHE A 696 -25.80 -12.92 -19.61
N MET A 697 -26.55 -12.10 -18.88
CA MET A 697 -27.20 -12.42 -17.61
C MET A 697 -28.69 -12.15 -17.75
N LYS A 698 -29.49 -13.22 -17.76
CA LYS A 698 -30.94 -13.14 -17.94
C LYS A 698 -31.65 -13.68 -16.73
N ILE A 699 -32.59 -12.92 -16.17
CA ILE A 699 -33.33 -13.32 -14.97
C ILE A 699 -34.79 -12.92 -15.13
N GLY A 700 -35.63 -13.91 -15.45
CA GLY A 700 -37.04 -13.70 -15.76
C GLY A 700 -37.31 -12.81 -16.97
N SER A 701 -36.31 -12.54 -17.80
CA SER A 701 -36.39 -11.65 -18.95
C SER A 701 -36.61 -12.39 -20.27
N THR A 702 -37.06 -11.64 -21.27
CA THR A 702 -37.26 -12.07 -22.66
C THR A 702 -35.95 -12.44 -23.38
N PRO A 703 -36.03 -13.18 -24.50
CA PRO A 703 -34.87 -13.44 -25.35
C PRO A 703 -34.27 -12.16 -25.93
N SER A 704 -32.93 -12.06 -25.96
CA SER A 704 -32.23 -11.04 -26.76
C SER A 704 -31.89 -11.59 -28.14
N PHE A 705 -31.61 -10.72 -29.10
CA PHE A 705 -31.27 -11.09 -30.46
C PHE A 705 -29.94 -10.48 -30.88
N ILE A 706 -29.15 -11.21 -31.66
CA ILE A 706 -27.92 -10.72 -32.30
C ILE A 706 -28.15 -10.78 -33.80
N LYS A 707 -28.03 -9.63 -34.48
CA LYS A 707 -28.06 -9.53 -35.93
C LYS A 707 -26.63 -9.45 -36.46
N ARG A 708 -26.24 -10.43 -37.29
CA ARG A 708 -24.96 -10.49 -38.00
C ARG A 708 -25.23 -10.52 -39.50
N GLY A 709 -25.03 -9.37 -40.15
CA GLY A 709 -25.44 -9.20 -41.55
C GLY A 709 -26.95 -9.46 -41.71
N SER A 710 -27.32 -10.52 -42.43
CA SER A 710 -28.73 -10.92 -42.63
C SER A 710 -29.23 -12.00 -41.66
N GLU A 711 -28.35 -12.59 -40.84
CA GLU A 711 -28.73 -13.65 -39.91
C GLU A 711 -29.06 -13.09 -38.54
N VAL A 712 -30.08 -13.66 -37.88
CA VAL A 712 -30.56 -13.25 -36.55
C VAL A 712 -30.55 -14.44 -35.61
N PHE A 713 -29.76 -14.35 -34.53
CA PHE A 713 -29.60 -15.39 -33.53
C PHE A 713 -30.30 -15.00 -32.22
N PRO A 714 -31.14 -15.86 -31.62
CA PRO A 714 -31.71 -15.62 -30.31
C PRO A 714 -30.73 -16.05 -29.21
N VAL A 715 -30.70 -15.30 -28.12
CA VAL A 715 -29.96 -15.61 -26.89
C VAL A 715 -30.98 -15.78 -25.77
N THR A 716 -31.05 -16.99 -25.21
CA THR A 716 -31.99 -17.36 -24.15
C THR A 716 -31.25 -18.03 -22.99
N ALA A 717 -31.68 -17.76 -21.76
CA ALA A 717 -31.26 -18.51 -20.57
C ALA A 717 -32.50 -18.96 -19.78
N ASN A 718 -32.43 -20.11 -19.11
CA ASN A 718 -33.56 -20.72 -18.41
C ASN A 718 -33.63 -20.27 -16.94
N ASN A 719 -33.96 -19.01 -16.66
CA ASN A 719 -33.97 -18.48 -15.28
C ASN A 719 -35.32 -17.83 -14.90
N LEU A 720 -35.78 -18.08 -13.66
CA LEU A 720 -36.97 -17.44 -13.06
C LEU A 720 -36.69 -15.97 -12.67
N PRO A 721 -37.71 -15.08 -12.61
CA PRO A 721 -37.55 -13.66 -12.23
C PRO A 721 -36.92 -13.41 -10.86
N VAL A 722 -36.24 -12.27 -10.71
CA VAL A 722 -35.59 -11.83 -9.46
C VAL A 722 -36.65 -11.57 -8.40
N GLY A 723 -36.45 -12.11 -7.20
CA GLY A 723 -37.27 -11.87 -5.99
C GLY A 723 -38.17 -13.03 -5.55
N ILE A 724 -38.41 -14.05 -6.39
CA ILE A 724 -39.40 -15.12 -6.11
C ILE A 724 -38.80 -16.28 -5.29
N VAL A 725 -37.50 -16.59 -5.49
CA VAL A 725 -36.88 -17.83 -5.00
C VAL A 725 -35.61 -17.52 -4.22
N HIS A 726 -35.46 -18.17 -3.05
CA HIS A 726 -34.30 -18.02 -2.15
C HIS A 726 -32.96 -18.49 -2.77
N ASP A 727 -32.99 -19.21 -3.89
CA ASP A 727 -31.81 -19.74 -4.58
C ASP A 727 -31.99 -19.52 -6.09
N ILE A 728 -31.45 -18.41 -6.61
CA ILE A 728 -31.38 -18.16 -8.06
C ILE A 728 -30.04 -18.71 -8.55
N ASP A 729 -30.08 -19.79 -9.32
CA ASP A 729 -28.91 -20.22 -10.08
C ASP A 729 -28.86 -19.39 -11.37
N VAL A 730 -27.91 -18.47 -11.43
CA VAL A 730 -27.73 -17.57 -12.58
C VAL A 730 -26.83 -18.27 -13.58
N ASP A 731 -27.41 -18.74 -14.68
CA ASP A 731 -26.67 -19.20 -15.85
C ASP A 731 -26.12 -18.00 -16.64
N LEU A 732 -24.80 -17.99 -16.84
CA LEU A 732 -24.09 -17.02 -17.67
C LEU A 732 -23.95 -17.58 -19.08
N VAL A 733 -24.39 -16.84 -20.09
CA VAL A 733 -24.25 -17.22 -21.51
C VAL A 733 -23.20 -16.33 -22.16
N SER A 734 -22.09 -16.90 -22.63
CA SER A 734 -21.03 -16.15 -23.31
C SER A 734 -21.10 -16.32 -24.82
N VAL A 735 -21.13 -15.20 -25.55
CA VAL A 735 -21.16 -15.16 -27.02
C VAL A 735 -20.11 -14.16 -27.54
N PRO A 736 -19.24 -14.53 -28.49
CA PRO A 736 -18.32 -13.60 -29.12
C PRO A 736 -19.04 -12.76 -30.19
N LEU A 737 -19.05 -11.44 -30.01
CA LEU A 737 -19.51 -10.48 -31.02
C LEU A 737 -18.35 -10.14 -31.97
N GLN A 738 -18.71 -9.73 -33.18
CA GLN A 738 -17.79 -9.31 -34.23
C GLN A 738 -18.09 -7.86 -34.64
N HIS A 739 -17.15 -7.25 -35.37
CA HIS A 739 -17.36 -5.93 -35.96
C HIS A 739 -18.61 -5.89 -36.84
N GLY A 740 -19.47 -4.89 -36.59
CA GLY A 740 -20.76 -4.68 -37.25
C GLY A 740 -21.91 -5.52 -36.66
N ASP A 741 -21.65 -6.41 -35.69
CA ASP A 741 -22.74 -7.14 -35.03
C ASP A 741 -23.60 -6.18 -34.21
N THR A 742 -24.91 -6.34 -34.33
CA THR A 742 -25.90 -5.54 -33.60
C THR A 742 -26.61 -6.43 -32.58
N LEU A 743 -26.44 -6.12 -31.30
CA LEU A 743 -27.18 -6.68 -30.18
C LEU A 743 -28.50 -5.91 -30.01
N ILE A 744 -29.60 -6.65 -29.88
CA ILE A 744 -30.95 -6.12 -29.67
C ILE A 744 -31.53 -6.77 -28.40
N MET A 745 -31.88 -5.94 -27.43
CA MET A 745 -32.57 -6.32 -26.19
C MET A 745 -33.95 -5.65 -26.19
N ILE A 746 -34.99 -6.41 -25.81
CA ILE A 746 -36.39 -5.97 -25.88
C ILE A 746 -37.14 -6.41 -24.63
N THR A 747 -38.15 -5.66 -24.19
CA THR A 747 -39.07 -6.11 -23.12
C THR A 747 -40.20 -6.99 -23.65
N ASP A 748 -40.97 -7.57 -22.73
CA ASP A 748 -42.10 -8.46 -23.03
C ASP A 748 -43.21 -7.77 -23.82
N GLY A 749 -43.47 -6.47 -23.61
CA GLY A 749 -44.41 -5.70 -24.41
C GLY A 749 -44.12 -5.71 -25.92
N ILE A 750 -42.86 -5.95 -26.31
CA ILE A 750 -42.44 -6.08 -27.72
C ILE A 750 -42.38 -7.53 -28.16
N TYR A 751 -41.86 -8.43 -27.32
CA TYR A 751 -41.73 -9.84 -27.65
C TYR A 751 -43.08 -10.57 -27.74
N ASP A 752 -44.06 -10.15 -26.92
CA ASP A 752 -45.39 -10.76 -26.82
C ASP A 752 -46.46 -10.11 -27.71
N ALA A 753 -46.11 -9.01 -28.40
CA ALA A 753 -46.94 -8.31 -29.39
C ALA A 753 -47.68 -9.22 -30.41
N PRO A 754 -47.07 -10.24 -31.05
CA PRO A 754 -47.77 -11.07 -32.05
C PRO A 754 -48.83 -12.02 -31.45
N GLY A 755 -48.98 -12.06 -30.12
CA GLY A 755 -49.94 -12.90 -29.40
C GLY A 755 -49.53 -14.38 -29.30
N HIS A 756 -50.41 -15.18 -28.68
CA HIS A 756 -50.11 -16.58 -28.31
C HIS A 756 -50.25 -17.59 -29.46
N ALA A 757 -50.84 -17.19 -30.59
CA ALA A 757 -51.13 -18.07 -31.72
C ALA A 757 -50.00 -18.15 -32.76
N VAL A 758 -48.94 -17.34 -32.61
CA VAL A 758 -47.83 -17.22 -33.56
C VAL A 758 -46.53 -17.65 -32.89
N ASN A 759 -45.60 -18.22 -33.66
CA ASN A 759 -44.25 -18.45 -33.19
C ASN A 759 -43.53 -17.10 -33.04
N LYS A 760 -43.48 -16.60 -31.79
CA LYS A 760 -42.93 -15.29 -31.42
C LYS A 760 -41.48 -15.10 -31.90
N GLU A 761 -40.64 -16.12 -31.73
CA GLU A 761 -39.22 -16.09 -32.10
C GLU A 761 -39.05 -15.92 -33.62
N MET A 762 -39.79 -16.70 -34.42
CA MET A 762 -39.70 -16.62 -35.88
C MET A 762 -40.24 -15.29 -36.42
N TRP A 763 -41.30 -14.77 -35.81
CA TRP A 763 -41.84 -13.45 -36.14
C TRP A 763 -40.81 -12.35 -35.86
N MET A 764 -40.18 -12.37 -34.69
CA MET A 764 -39.17 -11.39 -34.31
C MET A 764 -37.92 -11.46 -35.20
N LYS A 765 -37.43 -12.66 -35.50
CA LYS A 765 -36.32 -12.86 -36.45
C LYS A 765 -36.59 -12.22 -37.81
N ARG A 766 -37.81 -12.37 -38.32
CA ARG A 766 -38.22 -11.77 -39.59
C ARG A 766 -38.26 -10.24 -39.49
N MET A 767 -38.85 -9.70 -38.42
CA MET A 767 -38.94 -8.26 -38.20
C MET A 767 -37.55 -7.61 -38.13
N ILE A 768 -36.63 -8.20 -37.36
CA ILE A 768 -35.24 -7.73 -37.20
C ILE A 768 -34.45 -7.88 -38.51
N GLY A 769 -34.63 -9.00 -39.23
CA GLY A 769 -33.92 -9.26 -40.49
C GLY A 769 -34.31 -8.32 -41.62
N GLU A 770 -35.55 -7.82 -41.64
CA GLU A 770 -36.07 -6.87 -42.64
C GLU A 770 -35.71 -5.39 -42.35
N ILE A 771 -35.04 -5.08 -41.22
CA ILE A 771 -34.61 -3.70 -40.90
C ILE A 771 -33.22 -3.48 -41.46
N ASP A 772 -33.07 -2.49 -42.34
CA ASP A 772 -31.79 -1.99 -42.80
C ASP A 772 -31.64 -0.55 -42.29
N ALA A 773 -30.71 -0.34 -41.35
CA ALA A 773 -30.52 0.93 -40.65
C ALA A 773 -29.04 1.18 -40.39
N GLU A 774 -28.58 2.39 -40.72
CA GLU A 774 -27.17 2.78 -40.58
C GLU A 774 -26.80 3.09 -39.13
N THR A 775 -27.73 3.52 -38.29
CA THR A 775 -27.46 3.82 -36.88
C THR A 775 -28.25 2.91 -35.91
N PRO A 776 -27.71 2.59 -34.72
CA PRO A 776 -28.43 1.82 -33.70
C PRO A 776 -29.74 2.49 -33.24
N GLN A 777 -29.77 3.82 -33.19
CA GLN A 777 -30.95 4.60 -32.79
C GLN A 777 -32.09 4.46 -33.81
N GLU A 778 -31.80 4.64 -35.11
CA GLU A 778 -32.78 4.40 -36.16
C GLU A 778 -33.30 2.96 -36.16
N PHE A 779 -32.42 1.99 -35.88
CA PHE A 779 -32.83 0.60 -35.74
C PHE A 779 -33.88 0.41 -34.63
N ALA A 780 -33.63 1.00 -33.46
CA ALA A 780 -34.53 0.92 -32.31
C ALA A 780 -35.89 1.55 -32.63
N ASP A 781 -35.89 2.75 -33.24
CA ASP A 781 -37.10 3.50 -33.60
C ASP A 781 -37.94 2.75 -34.64
N VAL A 782 -37.30 2.20 -35.68
CA VAL A 782 -37.99 1.44 -36.74
C VAL A 782 -38.59 0.15 -36.19
N LEU A 783 -37.87 -0.55 -35.30
CA LEU A 783 -38.39 -1.78 -34.70
C LEU A 783 -39.63 -1.48 -33.84
N LEU A 784 -39.56 -0.46 -32.98
CA LEU A 784 -40.67 -0.04 -32.14
C LEU A 784 -41.87 0.41 -32.98
N GLU A 785 -41.64 1.24 -34.00
CA GLU A 785 -42.71 1.73 -34.88
C GLU A 785 -43.41 0.58 -35.62
N ARG A 786 -42.67 -0.41 -36.11
CA ARG A 786 -43.27 -1.57 -36.80
C ARG A 786 -44.18 -2.38 -35.86
N VAL A 787 -43.81 -2.52 -34.60
CA VAL A 787 -44.61 -3.22 -33.58
C VAL A 787 -45.88 -2.42 -33.24
N VAL A 788 -45.77 -1.10 -33.07
CA VAL A 788 -46.92 -0.21 -32.84
C VAL A 788 -47.88 -0.22 -34.05
N ARG A 789 -47.35 -0.19 -35.27
CA ARG A 789 -48.15 -0.27 -36.51
C ARG A 789 -48.88 -1.61 -36.64
N TYR A 790 -48.27 -2.71 -36.17
CA TYR A 790 -48.92 -4.02 -36.13
C TYR A 790 -50.17 -4.01 -35.23
N HIS A 791 -50.14 -3.26 -34.13
CA HIS A 791 -51.28 -3.04 -33.22
C HIS A 791 -52.19 -1.87 -33.62
N HIS A 792 -52.12 -1.38 -34.87
CA HIS A 792 -52.93 -0.26 -35.35
C HIS A 792 -52.77 1.04 -34.52
N GLY A 793 -51.63 1.23 -33.87
CA GLY A 793 -51.34 2.40 -33.05
C GLY A 793 -51.72 2.26 -31.56
N GLU A 794 -52.26 1.12 -31.13
CA GLU A 794 -52.54 0.86 -29.71
C GLU A 794 -51.32 0.25 -29.00
N ILE A 795 -51.07 0.68 -27.77
CA ILE A 795 -49.95 0.23 -26.93
C ILE A 795 -50.52 -0.50 -25.72
N TYR A 796 -50.48 -1.83 -25.74
CA TYR A 796 -51.09 -2.69 -24.71
C TYR A 796 -50.22 -2.89 -23.47
N ASP A 797 -48.91 -2.70 -23.58
CA ASP A 797 -47.96 -2.77 -22.48
C ASP A 797 -46.76 -1.86 -22.71
N ASP A 798 -45.92 -1.72 -21.68
CA ASP A 798 -44.67 -0.99 -21.79
C ASP A 798 -43.72 -1.66 -22.79
N MET A 799 -43.20 -0.88 -23.74
CA MET A 799 -42.37 -1.37 -24.83
C MET A 799 -41.02 -0.66 -24.79
N THR A 800 -39.93 -1.39 -24.61
CA THR A 800 -38.56 -0.84 -24.66
C THR A 800 -37.65 -1.68 -25.54
N VAL A 801 -36.94 -1.02 -26.46
CA VAL A 801 -35.88 -1.61 -27.30
C VAL A 801 -34.56 -0.93 -26.97
N VAL A 802 -33.54 -1.72 -26.68
CA VAL A 802 -32.15 -1.27 -26.56
C VAL A 802 -31.32 -1.98 -27.62
N VAL A 803 -30.63 -1.20 -28.44
CA VAL A 803 -29.76 -1.67 -29.51
C VAL A 803 -28.33 -1.25 -29.21
N ALA A 804 -27.38 -2.17 -29.33
CA ALA A 804 -25.95 -1.90 -29.18
C ALA A 804 -25.21 -2.49 -30.38
N ARG A 805 -24.39 -1.68 -31.07
CA ARG A 805 -23.58 -2.14 -32.20
C ARG A 805 -22.10 -2.09 -31.83
N VAL A 806 -21.40 -3.18 -32.12
CA VAL A 806 -19.97 -3.30 -31.83
C VAL A 806 -19.17 -2.94 -33.08
N GLU A 807 -18.40 -1.87 -33.00
CA GLU A 807 -17.52 -1.40 -34.06
C GLU A 807 -16.06 -1.59 -33.68
N LYS A 808 -15.18 -1.87 -34.66
CA LYS A 808 -13.75 -2.03 -34.37
C LYS A 808 -13.08 -0.66 -34.32
N PHE A 809 -12.56 -0.30 -33.15
CA PHE A 809 -11.82 0.94 -32.96
C PHE A 809 -10.44 0.83 -33.64
N GLN A 810 -10.19 1.68 -34.64
CA GLN A 810 -8.88 1.78 -35.27
C GLN A 810 -8.14 3.02 -34.73
N PRO A 811 -7.08 2.86 -33.91
CA PRO A 811 -6.33 4.00 -33.42
C PRO A 811 -5.57 4.69 -34.57
N GLU A 812 -5.53 6.02 -34.55
CA GLU A 812 -4.99 6.88 -35.63
C GLU A 812 -3.52 6.62 -36.04
N TRP A 813 -2.79 5.75 -35.33
CA TRP A 813 -1.36 5.49 -35.53
C TRP A 813 -0.99 4.00 -35.70
N ALA A 814 -1.96 3.09 -35.84
CA ALA A 814 -1.77 1.63 -35.86
C ALA A 814 -0.84 1.04 -36.95
N THR A 815 -0.17 1.86 -37.77
CA THR A 815 0.57 1.42 -38.95
C THR A 815 2.09 1.20 -38.71
N PHE A 816 2.67 1.69 -37.61
CA PHE A 816 4.14 1.64 -37.39
C PHE A 816 4.56 0.51 -36.42
N ARG A 817 5.57 -0.29 -36.79
CA ARG A 817 6.19 -1.33 -35.93
C ARG A 817 7.70 -1.09 -35.85
N TRP A 818 8.30 -1.18 -34.65
CA TRP A 818 9.75 -1.13 -34.51
C TRP A 818 10.33 -2.55 -34.57
N PRO A 819 11.49 -2.76 -35.21
CA PRO A 819 12.17 -4.04 -35.17
C PRO A 819 13.28 -4.03 -34.10
N GLY A 820 13.23 -4.97 -33.15
CA GLY A 820 14.39 -5.32 -32.31
C GLY A 820 14.19 -5.27 -30.79
N LEU A 821 13.00 -4.94 -30.27
CA LEU A 821 12.74 -4.93 -28.83
C LEU A 821 12.34 -6.32 -28.31
N GLN A 822 12.84 -6.68 -27.13
CA GLN A 822 12.42 -7.89 -26.42
C GLN A 822 11.11 -7.62 -25.67
N LYS A 823 10.10 -8.45 -25.92
CA LYS A 823 8.82 -8.42 -25.20
C LYS A 823 9.02 -8.71 -23.71
N ILE A 824 8.30 -7.99 -22.86
CA ILE A 824 8.27 -8.25 -21.42
C ILE A 824 7.38 -9.45 -21.14
N ASP A 825 7.88 -10.39 -20.32
CA ASP A 825 7.04 -11.41 -19.69
C ASP A 825 6.22 -10.74 -18.58
N ARG A 826 4.91 -10.65 -18.80
CA ARG A 826 3.97 -10.10 -17.83
C ARG A 826 3.81 -11.06 -16.65
N PRO A 827 3.65 -10.57 -15.41
CA PRO A 827 3.29 -11.44 -14.30
C PRO A 827 1.93 -12.07 -14.61
N LYS A 828 1.88 -13.41 -14.65
CA LYS A 828 0.63 -14.13 -14.93
C LYS A 828 -0.33 -13.96 -13.77
N THR A 829 -1.50 -13.39 -14.06
CA THR A 829 -2.67 -13.45 -13.17
C THR A 829 -3.06 -14.91 -12.98
N VAL A 830 -2.95 -15.42 -11.76
CA VAL A 830 -3.67 -16.62 -11.38
C VAL A 830 -5.09 -16.14 -11.07
N SER A 831 -5.94 -16.19 -12.09
CA SER A 831 -7.39 -16.00 -11.98
C SER A 831 -7.98 -16.91 -10.90
#